data_AF-A0A2E2AWL7-F1
#
_entry.id   AF-A0A2E2AWL7-F1
#
_cell.length_a   1.000
_cell.length_b   1.000
_cell.length_c   1.000
_cell.angle_alpha   90.00
_cell.angle_beta   90.00
_cell.angle_gamma   90.00
#
_symmetry.space_group_name_H-M   'P 1'
#
loop_
_entity.id
_entity.type
_entity.pdbx_description
1 polymer ?
#
loop_
_entity_poly.entity_id
_entity_poly.type
_entity_poly.pdbx_seq_one_letter_code
_entity_poly.pdbx_strand_id
1 'polypeptide(L)'
;MVRRQQMTGCTSCLNGKWFRLIWSVWIVALCATMCCADVSVPEYDPDGVIRTTNARLEMSSGGVIQLYDKNNVRHDIHLAMDYQAGGWLTPSSLPDLQISCNPQTRTTTCSGTLYPPAGSVDTTPIPMQFWMRLMDNGKVRIGAAFDTPLAINDILSGCHIKDHVRPRTAFIGHDVVADGTPYLISDNNPVLGTVVLESQPIDQISLLDDIADQKVQFELVASKNEYLIDRDLSSNAHIETKFSMPNGYENLMAWDVIMPEETPALAVATPTFLSDGRIICGSASMVLYSNGQEIKLVDSNGITYSIHMSMGLINGPGWFTMSYSQYVTDGQFTVDTTNKKTSYSGKIQLPGSGEMPVTFYMQLLSNNKIRVGADFTRSGSIYDVMSSCYMKAHIRPHDAFVGHVIDAGGTEFPIIAQPPVSSGVILKSGSIPYTHFMKDSPLQMISFEPIMSDYDYLVDYNTTSPLFDLRCKASASTNSVSWDITLPPTDTNPSEEAYGGIDFWKSNVLRLPEYDTSPNLISNPSFEHGLNYWQWSTQGSATQSPVSRYYQADDSESYDGNASLRITGKQGQAPGLLSTFAIPVESGETYTLSFYAKGSSSAAKLWMSGYTSKHGVWIPNIPSSLSLTTSWQRYTYTFTVPNSIASIGMTMNSPTSDCYAWVDCMQLEKASSASNFTQRPYSMSLVTDEDNNLFEPGDNPNASVKIVGNPNTSGQLTVYLQDFTGKEYQVQQDYFNLSSNGQTIITQNWDTNLDRGLYVVKMVATVSSTDYQDFDRIAIMPFATTSTPGRQLFALHGGATDQLGEWDRQYDYFTKMGVGSSIFFDPTDAGVYSVLSNYNFTNLSSILEGGHRADSLSIDLKDDFDLTSQELSDLQTYAYNKAQANPQITHWKLVNEPNTSQNSQAELDNMIDAMGALAAGIKQANANAKVMTNDPSNMHPSTGIHYIDKLLENGAGSICDIVAIHPYRNQPESPDLDADIVTLMSMLSDNSFTGDVWFTEGVYYNNYILPNLGLNTHVGCSTDNFRAGDFSYDMGWGERMSAAYTARSFLAAMKYGDRVKLFVDWGMATNSMLDYDLTATSATFAVNTLVRTLGAATYEGQPDIATGVRCYVFTDTQGNRVAAVWAYGFETDSGNKNAGYLDASSLHAVYSTSDMELIDFMGQTSEVADSIKLYPWPTFIRVDTGSASTLISAMDQTTYSGSE
;
A
#
# COMPACT_ATOMS: atom_id res chain seq x y z
N MET A 1 -20.42 -34.46 -46.79
CA MET A 1 -19.38 -35.46 -47.14
C MET A 1 -18.38 -35.45 -45.97
N VAL A 2 -18.02 -36.55 -45.29
CA VAL A 2 -17.34 -37.78 -45.76
C VAL A 2 -15.91 -37.42 -46.19
N ARG A 3 -14.80 -37.78 -45.52
CA ARG A 3 -14.38 -38.94 -44.66
C ARG A 3 -13.74 -38.45 -43.33
N ARG A 4 -13.55 -39.19 -42.22
CA ARG A 4 -13.44 -40.63 -41.84
C ARG A 4 -12.22 -41.42 -42.35
N GLN A 5 -11.23 -41.62 -41.48
CA GLN A 5 -10.55 -42.91 -41.34
C GLN A 5 -10.66 -43.41 -39.91
N GLN A 6 -10.93 -44.72 -39.78
CA GLN A 6 -10.72 -45.52 -38.58
C GLN A 6 -9.79 -46.65 -38.99
N MET A 7 -8.98 -47.15 -38.07
CA MET A 7 -8.74 -48.60 -38.00
C MET A 7 -8.54 -49.04 -36.55
N THR A 8 -9.17 -50.15 -36.20
CA THR A 8 -9.21 -50.75 -34.87
C THR A 8 -8.40 -52.04 -34.86
N GLY A 9 -7.59 -52.27 -33.81
CA GLY A 9 -6.77 -53.48 -33.68
C GLY A 9 -6.68 -53.98 -32.24
N CYS A 10 -7.32 -55.13 -32.00
CA CYS A 10 -7.25 -56.04 -30.85
C CYS A 10 -5.86 -56.22 -30.18
N THR A 11 -5.69 -56.67 -28.92
CA THR A 11 -6.47 -56.74 -27.63
C THR A 11 -5.56 -57.49 -26.62
N SER A 12 -5.89 -57.47 -25.31
CA SER A 12 -5.17 -58.09 -24.17
C SER A 12 -3.92 -57.33 -23.73
N CYS A 13 -3.64 -57.15 -22.43
CA CYS A 13 -4.14 -57.89 -21.26
C CYS A 13 -5.08 -57.13 -20.29
N LEU A 14 -5.70 -57.94 -19.42
CA LEU A 14 -6.50 -57.66 -18.21
C LEU A 14 -5.75 -56.76 -17.19
N ASN A 15 -6.35 -56.06 -16.22
CA ASN A 15 -7.76 -55.80 -15.87
C ASN A 15 -7.82 -54.50 -15.03
N GLY A 16 -8.93 -53.74 -15.07
CA GLY A 16 -8.98 -52.37 -14.53
C GLY A 16 -9.21 -52.20 -13.02
N LYS A 17 -9.03 -50.96 -12.55
CA LYS A 17 -9.53 -50.44 -11.26
C LYS A 17 -10.12 -49.03 -11.44
N TRP A 18 -11.12 -48.71 -10.62
CA TRP A 18 -11.68 -47.36 -10.45
C TRP A 18 -10.99 -46.63 -9.27
N PHE A 19 -11.06 -45.29 -9.28
CA PHE A 19 -10.93 -44.33 -8.16
C PHE A 19 -10.37 -44.84 -6.80
N ARG A 20 -9.25 -44.26 -6.34
CA ARG A 20 -9.20 -43.48 -5.07
C ARG A 20 -7.87 -42.73 -4.85
N LEU A 21 -7.93 -41.79 -3.91
CA LEU A 21 -6.94 -40.75 -3.56
C LEU A 21 -5.55 -41.26 -3.11
N ILE A 22 -4.56 -40.46 -3.53
CA ILE A 22 -3.41 -39.91 -2.78
C ILE A 22 -3.17 -40.44 -1.35
N TRP A 23 -1.95 -40.92 -1.13
CA TRP A 23 -1.13 -40.73 0.08
C TRP A 23 0.14 -39.96 -0.40
N SER A 24 0.85 -39.11 0.36
CA SER A 24 0.89 -38.92 1.82
C SER A 24 1.27 -37.48 2.20
N VAL A 25 0.62 -36.87 3.19
CA VAL A 25 1.22 -35.85 4.09
C VAL A 25 0.67 -36.10 5.50
N TRP A 26 1.47 -36.67 6.39
CA TRP A 26 1.06 -37.03 7.75
C TRP A 26 1.72 -36.13 8.79
N ILE A 27 1.00 -35.07 9.20
CA ILE A 27 1.10 -34.44 10.54
C ILE A 27 -0.15 -33.59 10.79
N VAL A 28 -0.55 -32.75 9.82
CA VAL A 28 -1.77 -31.89 9.91
C VAL A 28 -3.06 -32.71 10.06
N ALA A 29 -3.10 -33.93 9.53
CA ALA A 29 -4.27 -34.82 9.58
C ALA A 29 -4.64 -35.32 10.99
N LEU A 30 -3.75 -35.25 11.99
CA LEU A 30 -4.05 -35.75 13.34
C LEU A 30 -5.18 -34.98 14.02
N CYS A 31 -5.20 -33.64 13.90
CA CYS A 31 -6.28 -32.82 14.47
C CYS A 31 -7.62 -33.03 13.75
N ALA A 32 -7.58 -33.20 12.42
CA ALA A 32 -8.77 -33.43 11.60
C ALA A 32 -9.44 -34.77 11.92
N THR A 33 -8.65 -35.83 12.16
CA THR A 33 -9.18 -37.20 12.37
C THR A 33 -9.94 -37.34 13.70
N MET A 34 -9.69 -36.48 14.70
CA MET A 34 -10.51 -36.42 15.92
C MET A 34 -11.81 -35.60 15.77
N CYS A 35 -11.96 -34.81 14.70
CA CYS A 35 -13.13 -33.95 14.47
C CYS A 35 -14.06 -34.45 13.35
N CYS A 36 -13.70 -35.52 12.64
CA CYS A 36 -14.41 -36.00 11.44
C CYS A 36 -14.56 -37.53 11.42
N ALA A 37 -15.16 -38.10 12.48
CA ALA A 37 -15.62 -39.47 12.55
C ALA A 37 -16.89 -39.57 13.43
N ASP A 38 -17.64 -40.67 13.35
CA ASP A 38 -18.91 -40.86 14.06
C ASP A 38 -18.81 -40.67 15.59
N VAL A 39 -19.91 -40.18 16.18
CA VAL A 39 -19.94 -39.63 17.54
C VAL A 39 -19.79 -40.73 18.61
N SER A 40 -18.56 -40.94 19.08
CA SER A 40 -18.26 -41.47 20.41
C SER A 40 -17.42 -40.46 21.20
N VAL A 41 -18.00 -39.87 22.25
CA VAL A 41 -17.30 -38.92 23.14
C VAL A 41 -16.09 -39.63 23.77
N PRO A 42 -14.90 -39.01 23.87
CA PRO A 42 -13.77 -39.63 24.54
C PRO A 42 -14.09 -39.91 26.02
N GLU A 43 -13.75 -41.10 26.50
CA GLU A 43 -13.91 -41.48 27.90
C GLU A 43 -12.57 -41.29 28.63
N TYR A 44 -12.61 -40.61 29.79
CA TYR A 44 -11.49 -40.54 30.72
C TYR A 44 -11.74 -41.61 31.79
N ASP A 45 -10.87 -42.61 31.89
CA ASP A 45 -11.03 -43.69 32.87
C ASP A 45 -10.38 -43.38 34.24
N PRO A 46 -10.71 -44.13 35.31
CA PRO A 46 -10.16 -43.88 36.64
C PRO A 46 -8.65 -44.02 36.75
N ASP A 47 -8.03 -44.78 35.84
CA ASP A 47 -6.58 -45.01 35.79
C ASP A 47 -5.84 -43.83 35.12
N GLY A 48 -6.57 -42.87 34.54
CA GLY A 48 -6.02 -41.66 33.91
C GLY A 48 -5.73 -41.80 32.41
N VAL A 49 -6.31 -42.81 31.75
CA VAL A 49 -6.21 -43.03 30.31
C VAL A 49 -7.40 -42.37 29.60
N ILE A 50 -7.13 -41.61 28.55
CA ILE A 50 -8.16 -41.05 27.66
C ILE A 50 -8.35 -42.02 26.50
N ARG A 51 -9.58 -42.50 26.29
CA ARG A 51 -9.93 -43.53 25.29
C ARG A 51 -10.92 -42.99 24.27
N THR A 52 -10.74 -43.42 23.03
CA THR A 52 -11.70 -43.27 21.92
C THR A 52 -11.87 -44.62 21.23
N THR A 53 -12.81 -44.74 20.30
CA THR A 53 -12.96 -45.94 19.46
C THR A 53 -11.73 -46.28 18.60
N ASN A 54 -10.81 -45.34 18.38
CA ASN A 54 -9.69 -45.49 17.44
C ASN A 54 -8.30 -45.13 18.02
N ALA A 55 -8.21 -44.78 19.32
CA ALA A 55 -6.95 -44.48 19.99
C ALA A 55 -7.10 -44.49 21.52
N ARG A 56 -6.00 -44.72 22.25
CA ARG A 56 -5.87 -44.40 23.69
C ARG A 56 -4.62 -43.56 23.95
N LEU A 57 -4.69 -42.70 24.96
CA LEU A 57 -3.64 -41.79 25.37
C LEU A 57 -3.38 -41.95 26.87
N GLU A 58 -2.19 -42.40 27.24
CA GLU A 58 -1.78 -42.66 28.64
C GLU A 58 -0.47 -41.97 28.99
N MET A 59 -0.41 -41.30 30.14
CA MET A 59 0.82 -40.68 30.63
C MET A 59 1.59 -41.68 31.49
N SER A 60 2.86 -41.91 31.16
CA SER A 60 3.69 -42.94 31.78
C SER A 60 4.66 -42.37 32.82
N SER A 61 5.14 -43.21 33.74
CA SER A 61 5.96 -42.84 34.91
C SER A 61 7.37 -42.28 34.61
N GLY A 62 7.64 -41.94 33.35
CA GLY A 62 8.84 -41.24 32.90
C GLY A 62 8.50 -39.96 32.12
N GLY A 63 7.38 -39.30 32.41
CA GLY A 63 6.96 -38.04 31.76
C GLY A 63 6.59 -38.14 30.27
N VAL A 64 6.64 -39.33 29.68
CA VAL A 64 6.28 -39.59 28.27
C VAL A 64 4.78 -39.85 28.17
N ILE A 65 4.12 -39.12 27.27
CA ILE A 65 2.73 -39.38 26.88
C ILE A 65 2.75 -40.41 25.74
N GLN A 66 2.07 -41.54 25.95
CA GLN A 66 2.04 -42.65 25.01
C GLN A 66 0.69 -42.67 24.28
N LEU A 67 0.71 -42.36 22.99
CA LEU A 67 -0.44 -42.50 22.10
C LEU A 67 -0.40 -43.90 21.48
N TYR A 68 -1.51 -44.63 21.59
CA TYR A 68 -1.71 -45.88 20.87
C TYR A 68 -2.80 -45.69 19.82
N ASP A 69 -2.53 -46.07 18.58
CA ASP A 69 -3.52 -46.03 17.49
C ASP A 69 -4.53 -47.19 17.56
N LYS A 70 -5.47 -47.26 16.61
CA LYS A 70 -6.48 -48.33 16.51
C LYS A 70 -5.90 -49.73 16.25
N ASN A 71 -4.65 -49.81 15.80
CA ASN A 71 -3.90 -51.06 15.64
C ASN A 71 -3.05 -51.38 16.89
N ASN A 72 -3.17 -50.55 17.95
CA ASN A 72 -2.39 -50.58 19.19
C ASN A 72 -0.87 -50.36 18.98
N VAL A 73 -0.49 -49.66 17.90
CA VAL A 73 0.88 -49.18 17.66
C VAL A 73 1.15 -48.00 18.57
N ARG A 74 2.24 -48.07 19.35
CA ARG A 74 2.65 -47.06 20.33
C ARG A 74 3.52 -45.97 19.68
N HIS A 75 3.17 -44.72 19.95
CA HIS A 75 3.90 -43.51 19.61
C HIS A 75 4.24 -42.77 20.90
N ASP A 76 5.53 -42.51 21.12
CA ASP A 76 6.03 -41.84 22.33
C ASP A 76 6.19 -40.33 22.10
N ILE A 77 5.42 -39.52 22.82
CA ILE A 77 5.55 -38.06 22.84
C ILE A 77 6.44 -37.71 24.04
N HIS A 78 7.69 -37.37 23.74
CA HIS A 78 8.68 -36.95 24.74
C HIS A 78 8.62 -35.44 24.94
N LEU A 79 8.22 -35.00 26.14
CA LEU A 79 8.44 -33.62 26.58
C LEU A 79 9.91 -33.50 27.04
N ALA A 80 10.65 -32.57 26.44
CA ALA A 80 12.05 -32.30 26.76
C ALA A 80 12.28 -30.79 26.79
N MET A 81 13.28 -30.35 27.56
CA MET A 81 13.69 -28.95 27.63
C MET A 81 15.18 -28.86 27.29
N ASP A 82 15.52 -27.91 26.42
CA ASP A 82 16.90 -27.59 26.06
C ASP A 82 17.44 -26.51 27.01
N TYR A 83 18.76 -26.54 27.26
CA TYR A 83 19.45 -25.66 28.19
C TYR A 83 20.82 -25.29 27.61
N GLN A 84 21.08 -23.99 27.41
CA GLN A 84 22.17 -23.46 26.56
C GLN A 84 23.62 -23.85 26.96
N ALA A 85 23.81 -24.58 28.05
CA ALA A 85 25.09 -25.22 28.41
C ALA A 85 25.39 -26.53 27.64
N GLY A 86 24.57 -26.89 26.62
CA GLY A 86 24.90 -27.95 25.66
C GLY A 86 24.52 -29.37 26.08
N GLY A 87 23.44 -29.55 26.86
CA GLY A 87 23.01 -30.86 27.34
C GLY A 87 21.50 -31.03 27.45
N TRP A 88 20.95 -32.02 26.74
CA TRP A 88 19.52 -32.34 26.74
C TRP A 88 19.04 -32.88 28.09
N LEU A 89 18.13 -32.17 28.75
CA LEU A 89 17.44 -32.66 29.94
C LEU A 89 16.28 -33.58 29.52
N THR A 90 16.52 -34.89 29.64
CA THR A 90 15.53 -35.93 29.32
C THR A 90 14.83 -36.41 30.59
N PRO A 91 13.54 -36.80 30.56
CA PRO A 91 12.78 -37.16 31.76
C PRO A 91 13.38 -38.25 32.67
N SER A 92 14.33 -39.05 32.17
CA SER A 92 15.16 -39.97 32.96
C SER A 92 16.03 -39.29 34.05
N SER A 93 16.14 -37.96 34.07
CA SER A 93 16.80 -37.20 35.14
C SER A 93 15.86 -36.78 36.29
N LEU A 94 14.58 -37.19 36.27
CA LEU A 94 13.59 -36.88 37.32
C LEU A 94 13.33 -38.14 38.17
N PRO A 95 14.02 -38.33 39.31
CA PRO A 95 13.93 -39.58 40.09
C PRO A 95 12.58 -39.76 40.82
N ASP A 96 11.90 -38.67 41.16
CA ASP A 96 10.73 -38.66 42.07
C ASP A 96 9.40 -38.37 41.34
N LEU A 97 9.23 -38.90 40.12
CA LEU A 97 8.00 -38.73 39.34
C LEU A 97 6.80 -39.45 39.96
N GLN A 98 5.83 -38.68 40.46
CA GLN A 98 4.52 -39.17 40.93
C GLN A 98 3.43 -38.86 39.91
N ILE A 99 2.61 -39.85 39.58
CA ILE A 99 1.38 -39.66 38.78
C ILE A 99 0.17 -39.67 39.72
N SER A 100 -0.74 -38.72 39.51
CA SER A 100 -2.03 -38.65 40.18
C SER A 100 -3.14 -38.41 39.15
N CYS A 101 -4.26 -39.12 39.30
CA CYS A 101 -5.38 -39.08 38.36
C CYS A 101 -6.60 -38.49 39.08
N ASN A 102 -7.12 -37.36 38.59
CA ASN A 102 -8.34 -36.76 39.13
C ASN A 102 -9.50 -36.96 38.13
N PRO A 103 -10.36 -37.99 38.33
CA PRO A 103 -11.48 -38.25 37.44
C PRO A 103 -12.60 -37.21 37.53
N GLN A 104 -12.68 -36.40 38.59
CA GLN A 104 -13.68 -35.32 38.68
C GLN A 104 -13.32 -34.13 37.78
N THR A 105 -12.04 -33.76 37.69
CA THR A 105 -11.57 -32.72 36.75
C THR A 105 -11.19 -33.27 35.37
N ARG A 106 -11.20 -34.60 35.22
CA ARG A 106 -10.69 -35.36 34.06
C ARG A 106 -9.23 -35.00 33.73
N THR A 107 -8.40 -34.92 34.77
CA THR A 107 -6.99 -34.50 34.69
C THR A 107 -6.04 -35.57 35.21
N THR A 108 -5.13 -36.03 34.36
CA THR A 108 -3.97 -36.85 34.73
C THR A 108 -2.78 -35.91 34.94
N THR A 109 -2.12 -35.98 36.09
CA THR A 109 -1.03 -35.07 36.49
C THR A 109 0.22 -35.87 36.83
N CYS A 110 1.37 -35.46 36.31
CA CYS A 110 2.67 -36.02 36.66
C CYS A 110 3.58 -34.92 37.22
N SER A 111 3.92 -35.04 38.50
CA SER A 111 4.76 -34.08 39.23
C SER A 111 6.10 -34.69 39.62
N GLY A 112 7.17 -33.92 39.55
CA GLY A 112 8.51 -34.31 39.97
C GLY A 112 9.41 -33.09 40.14
N THR A 113 10.57 -33.29 40.76
CA THR A 113 11.51 -32.20 41.04
C THR A 113 12.63 -32.17 40.01
N LEU A 114 12.80 -31.04 39.33
CA LEU A 114 13.95 -30.81 38.45
C LEU A 114 15.14 -30.35 39.29
N TYR A 115 16.26 -31.06 39.17
CA TYR A 115 17.52 -30.72 39.83
C TYR A 115 18.46 -30.05 38.80
N PRO A 116 18.93 -28.81 39.06
CA PRO A 116 19.90 -28.15 38.17
C PRO A 116 21.21 -28.96 37.98
N PRO A 117 21.90 -28.84 36.83
CA PRO A 117 23.17 -29.53 36.59
C PRO A 117 24.24 -29.15 37.63
N ALA A 118 25.08 -30.13 38.01
CA ALA A 118 26.17 -29.89 38.95
C ALA A 118 27.18 -28.88 38.38
N GLY A 119 27.24 -27.68 38.97
CA GLY A 119 28.03 -26.54 38.48
C GLY A 119 27.20 -25.29 38.14
N SER A 120 25.86 -25.39 38.16
CA SER A 120 24.96 -24.24 38.14
C SER A 120 25.14 -23.34 39.37
N VAL A 121 24.92 -22.03 39.18
CA VAL A 121 25.09 -21.01 40.24
C VAL A 121 23.94 -21.05 41.25
N ASP A 122 22.73 -21.38 40.79
CA ASP A 122 21.62 -21.78 41.65
C ASP A 122 21.46 -23.31 41.59
N THR A 123 21.34 -23.93 42.76
CA THR A 123 21.18 -25.39 42.95
C THR A 123 19.82 -25.74 43.55
N THR A 124 18.91 -24.75 43.65
CA THR A 124 17.55 -24.92 44.17
C THR A 124 16.77 -25.92 43.31
N PRO A 125 16.25 -27.02 43.90
CA PRO A 125 15.41 -27.95 43.16
C PRO A 125 14.07 -27.31 42.79
N ILE A 126 13.69 -27.35 41.52
CA ILE A 126 12.47 -26.69 41.00
C ILE A 126 11.34 -27.73 40.95
N PRO A 127 10.24 -27.58 41.70
CA PRO A 127 9.08 -28.44 41.57
C PRO A 127 8.37 -28.19 40.23
N MET A 128 8.20 -29.24 39.43
CA MET A 128 7.51 -29.21 38.15
C MET A 128 6.28 -30.10 38.16
N GLN A 129 5.23 -29.65 37.48
CA GLN A 129 3.97 -30.39 37.35
C GLN A 129 3.47 -30.35 35.90
N PHE A 130 3.57 -31.49 35.20
CA PHE A 130 2.91 -31.70 33.91
C PHE A 130 1.49 -32.19 34.13
N TRP A 131 0.54 -31.78 33.29
CA TRP A 131 -0.85 -32.26 33.36
C TRP A 131 -1.47 -32.41 31.97
N MET A 132 -2.42 -33.33 31.89
CA MET A 132 -3.20 -33.67 30.69
C MET A 132 -4.68 -33.74 31.10
N ARG A 133 -5.53 -32.91 30.49
CA ARG A 133 -6.96 -32.79 30.83
C ARG A 133 -7.85 -33.04 29.62
N LEU A 134 -8.87 -33.89 29.78
CA LEU A 134 -9.96 -33.99 28.80
C LEU A 134 -10.97 -32.85 29.03
N MET A 135 -11.12 -32.01 28.03
CA MET A 135 -12.07 -30.89 28.01
C MET A 135 -13.48 -31.37 27.67
N ASP A 136 -14.50 -30.61 28.07
CA ASP A 136 -15.91 -31.00 27.92
C ASP A 136 -16.36 -31.14 26.44
N ASN A 137 -15.64 -30.50 25.52
CA ASN A 137 -15.82 -30.62 24.06
C ASN A 137 -15.01 -31.76 23.42
N GLY A 138 -14.46 -32.69 24.20
CA GLY A 138 -13.70 -33.85 23.72
C GLY A 138 -12.25 -33.57 23.32
N LYS A 139 -11.77 -32.33 23.36
CA LYS A 139 -10.35 -32.00 23.11
C LYS A 139 -9.50 -32.34 24.34
N VAL A 140 -8.26 -32.79 24.13
CA VAL A 140 -7.28 -32.97 25.21
C VAL A 140 -6.38 -31.74 25.28
N ARG A 141 -6.18 -31.18 26.48
CA ARG A 141 -5.27 -30.07 26.75
C ARG A 141 -4.11 -30.55 27.62
N ILE A 142 -2.88 -30.28 27.19
CA ILE A 142 -1.66 -30.59 27.94
C ILE A 142 -1.05 -29.28 28.42
N GLY A 143 -0.41 -29.28 29.60
CA GLY A 143 0.27 -28.11 30.15
C GLY A 143 1.35 -28.49 31.17
N ALA A 144 2.14 -27.50 31.56
CA ALA A 144 3.14 -27.59 32.61
C ALA A 144 3.01 -26.40 33.57
N ALA A 145 3.40 -26.59 34.82
CA ALA A 145 3.45 -25.57 35.86
C ALA A 145 4.73 -25.71 36.71
N PHE A 146 5.18 -24.59 37.26
CA PHE A 146 6.38 -24.44 38.09
C PHE A 146 6.01 -23.69 39.37
N ASP A 147 6.44 -24.18 40.54
CA ASP A 147 5.90 -23.77 41.83
C ASP A 147 6.71 -22.65 42.54
N THR A 148 7.52 -21.89 41.77
CA THR A 148 8.48 -20.89 42.27
C THR A 148 8.24 -19.48 41.70
N PRO A 149 7.96 -18.45 42.52
CA PRO A 149 7.70 -17.07 42.06
C PRO A 149 8.90 -16.26 41.54
N LEU A 150 10.04 -16.89 41.24
CA LEU A 150 11.22 -16.21 40.68
C LEU A 150 11.10 -16.06 39.16
N ALA A 151 11.83 -15.10 38.58
CA ALA A 151 11.56 -14.53 37.27
C ALA A 151 11.49 -15.57 36.12
N ILE A 152 10.26 -15.88 35.71
CA ILE A 152 9.95 -16.74 34.55
C ILE A 152 10.68 -16.28 33.27
N ASN A 153 10.88 -14.96 33.10
CA ASN A 153 11.54 -14.39 31.93
C ASN A 153 12.99 -14.86 31.77
N ASP A 154 13.75 -14.98 32.87
CA ASP A 154 15.18 -15.36 32.83
C ASP A 154 15.38 -16.86 32.51
N ILE A 155 14.34 -17.67 32.70
CA ILE A 155 14.30 -19.09 32.32
C ILE A 155 13.81 -19.24 30.88
N LEU A 156 12.75 -18.52 30.49
CA LEU A 156 12.15 -18.64 29.15
C LEU A 156 13.02 -18.04 28.03
N SER A 157 13.91 -17.10 28.33
CA SER A 157 14.85 -16.53 27.35
C SER A 157 15.87 -17.53 26.79
N GLY A 158 15.95 -18.77 27.33
CA GLY A 158 16.90 -19.80 26.91
C GLY A 158 16.30 -21.12 26.43
N CYS A 159 14.96 -21.28 26.36
CA CYS A 159 14.33 -22.58 26.08
C CYS A 159 13.53 -22.60 24.77
N HIS A 160 13.82 -23.56 23.89
CA HIS A 160 13.00 -23.88 22.71
C HIS A 160 12.21 -25.18 22.91
N ILE A 161 10.96 -25.20 22.42
CA ILE A 161 10.19 -26.43 22.24
C ILE A 161 10.39 -26.90 20.80
N LYS A 162 10.86 -28.15 20.59
CA LYS A 162 11.02 -28.78 19.28
C LYS A 162 10.41 -30.19 19.29
N ASP A 163 9.50 -30.46 18.37
CA ASP A 163 8.90 -31.77 18.20
C ASP A 163 9.84 -32.76 17.49
N HIS A 164 9.91 -33.99 18.01
CA HIS A 164 10.76 -35.05 17.48
C HIS A 164 10.02 -36.40 17.44
N VAL A 165 9.25 -36.63 16.38
CA VAL A 165 8.66 -37.94 16.08
C VAL A 165 9.75 -38.85 15.49
N ARG A 166 10.25 -39.83 16.26
CA ARG A 166 11.30 -40.77 15.82
C ARG A 166 10.77 -42.18 15.54
N PRO A 167 10.74 -42.65 14.28
CA PRO A 167 10.60 -44.07 13.97
C PRO A 167 11.87 -44.84 14.39
N ARG A 168 11.74 -46.06 14.93
CA ARG A 168 12.90 -46.90 15.29
C ARG A 168 13.35 -47.79 14.13
N THR A 169 14.36 -47.36 13.35
CA THR A 169 15.19 -48.30 12.56
C THR A 169 16.57 -47.75 12.17
N ALA A 170 17.61 -48.59 12.33
CA ALA A 170 18.98 -48.48 11.81
C ALA A 170 19.91 -47.36 12.35
N PHE A 171 21.23 -47.62 12.25
CA PHE A 171 22.35 -46.84 12.82
C PHE A 171 23.53 -46.83 11.84
N ILE A 172 24.10 -45.64 11.56
CA ILE A 172 25.52 -45.35 11.24
C ILE A 172 25.76 -43.87 11.69
N GLY A 173 26.90 -43.44 12.26
CA GLY A 173 28.02 -44.19 12.81
C GLY A 173 29.38 -43.50 12.62
N HIS A 174 29.95 -42.97 13.72
CA HIS A 174 31.33 -42.42 13.86
C HIS A 174 31.62 -41.06 13.16
N ASP A 175 32.48 -40.17 13.67
CA ASP A 175 33.17 -40.17 14.99
C ASP A 175 33.50 -38.74 15.49
N VAL A 176 33.89 -38.63 16.76
CA VAL A 176 34.30 -37.37 17.42
C VAL A 176 35.82 -37.24 17.46
N VAL A 177 36.34 -36.02 17.21
CA VAL A 177 37.66 -35.58 17.69
C VAL A 177 37.50 -34.21 18.35
N ALA A 178 38.03 -34.05 19.56
CA ALA A 178 38.10 -32.80 20.29
C ALA A 178 39.47 -32.69 20.99
N ASP A 179 40.07 -31.49 20.98
CA ASP A 179 40.97 -30.89 21.98
C ASP A 179 41.62 -29.61 21.39
N GLY A 180 42.18 -28.71 22.22
CA GLY A 180 42.92 -27.55 21.66
C GLY A 180 43.58 -26.54 22.61
N THR A 181 42.84 -25.93 23.54
CA THR A 181 43.28 -24.86 24.50
C THR A 181 43.75 -23.49 23.91
N PRO A 182 43.78 -22.38 24.71
CA PRO A 182 43.87 -20.99 24.20
C PRO A 182 45.05 -20.12 24.71
N TYR A 183 45.42 -19.06 23.97
CA TYR A 183 46.27 -17.91 24.37
C TYR A 183 45.99 -16.70 23.42
N LEU A 184 46.43 -15.43 23.60
CA LEU A 184 46.45 -14.48 24.75
C LEU A 184 46.95 -13.07 24.25
N ILE A 185 46.23 -11.97 24.58
CA ILE A 185 46.57 -10.51 24.55
C ILE A 185 47.76 -9.99 23.69
N SER A 186 47.53 -9.01 22.77
CA SER A 186 48.16 -7.65 22.79
C SER A 186 47.92 -6.73 21.56
N ASP A 187 47.45 -5.51 21.85
CA ASP A 187 47.89 -4.14 21.48
C ASP A 187 48.32 -3.67 20.06
N ASN A 188 48.06 -2.37 19.84
CA ASN A 188 48.79 -1.37 19.02
C ASN A 188 48.42 -1.09 17.53
N ASN A 189 47.67 0.01 17.36
CA ASN A 189 47.80 1.06 16.33
C ASN A 189 49.27 1.61 16.25
N PRO A 190 49.76 2.39 15.23
CA PRO A 190 49.03 3.46 14.52
C PRO A 190 49.51 3.88 13.06
N VAL A 191 48.90 4.97 12.54
CA VAL A 191 49.35 5.95 11.50
C VAL A 191 49.42 5.56 10.01
N LEU A 192 48.59 6.25 9.19
CA LEU A 192 48.94 7.00 7.96
C LEU A 192 47.68 7.82 7.49
N GLY A 193 47.72 9.09 7.05
CA GLY A 193 48.74 10.14 7.24
C GLY A 193 48.87 11.18 6.09
N THR A 194 48.04 12.24 6.02
CA THR A 194 48.18 13.38 5.06
C THR A 194 47.73 14.74 5.63
N VAL A 195 48.46 15.84 5.33
CA VAL A 195 48.21 17.29 5.62
C VAL A 195 49.05 18.13 4.62
N VAL A 196 48.95 19.45 4.36
CA VAL A 196 48.29 20.69 4.87
C VAL A 196 47.84 21.55 3.64
N LEU A 197 47.27 22.78 3.62
CA LEU A 197 47.15 24.00 4.47
C LEU A 197 45.67 24.46 4.50
N GLU A 198 45.11 25.28 5.41
CA GLU A 198 45.38 26.64 5.97
C GLU A 198 45.11 27.87 5.08
N SER A 199 44.15 28.70 5.51
CA SER A 199 44.25 30.17 5.59
C SER A 199 43.33 30.71 6.72
N GLN A 200 43.51 31.96 7.17
CA GLN A 200 42.97 32.52 8.44
C GLN A 200 42.47 33.99 8.24
N PRO A 201 41.71 34.58 9.21
CA PRO A 201 40.70 35.62 8.92
C PRO A 201 41.14 37.09 9.13
N ILE A 202 40.18 38.02 8.95
CA ILE A 202 40.28 39.48 9.24
C ILE A 202 39.01 39.95 9.99
N ASP A 203 39.16 40.92 10.91
CA ASP A 203 38.12 41.45 11.82
C ASP A 203 37.60 42.87 11.48
N GLN A 204 36.31 43.11 11.78
CA GLN A 204 35.60 44.32 12.28
C GLN A 204 35.84 45.75 11.72
N ILE A 205 34.73 46.47 11.40
CA ILE A 205 34.41 47.91 11.67
C ILE A 205 33.04 48.32 11.00
N SER A 206 32.31 49.39 11.40
CA SER A 206 31.48 49.55 12.63
C SER A 206 30.57 50.81 12.62
N LEU A 207 29.29 50.65 13.02
CA LEU A 207 28.37 51.61 13.72
C LEU A 207 27.74 52.88 13.04
N LEU A 208 26.42 53.07 13.33
CA LEU A 208 25.58 54.31 13.40
C LEU A 208 25.14 55.02 12.07
N ASP A 209 24.02 55.76 11.95
CA ASP A 209 23.01 56.34 12.90
C ASP A 209 21.52 56.29 12.38
N ASP A 210 20.61 55.76 13.22
CA ASP A 210 19.35 56.30 13.83
C ASP A 210 18.20 57.15 13.14
N ILE A 211 17.00 57.12 13.79
CA ILE A 211 15.82 58.06 13.75
C ILE A 211 14.83 57.98 12.54
N ALA A 212 13.47 58.05 12.62
CA ALA A 212 12.51 58.56 13.64
C ALA A 212 11.15 57.80 13.76
N ASP A 213 10.36 58.10 14.82
CA ASP A 213 8.98 57.62 15.10
C ASP A 213 7.83 58.20 14.24
N GLN A 214 6.66 57.53 14.22
CA GLN A 214 5.45 58.03 14.93
C GLN A 214 4.29 57.02 15.10
N LYS A 215 3.41 57.25 16.09
CA LYS A 215 2.23 56.43 16.46
C LYS A 215 0.94 57.27 16.40
N VAL A 216 -0.19 56.70 15.95
CA VAL A 216 -1.57 57.06 16.35
C VAL A 216 -2.47 55.80 16.27
N GLN A 217 -3.50 55.70 17.12
CA GLN A 217 -4.57 54.68 17.09
C GLN A 217 -5.92 55.31 16.73
N PHE A 218 -6.78 54.59 16.02
CA PHE A 218 -8.26 54.56 16.16
C PHE A 218 -8.70 53.18 15.61
N GLU A 219 -9.35 52.29 16.35
CA GLU A 219 -10.71 52.34 16.94
C GLU A 219 -11.82 52.25 15.89
N LEU A 220 -12.51 51.10 15.85
CA LEU A 220 -13.46 50.71 14.80
C LEU A 220 -14.85 50.50 15.42
N VAL A 221 -15.83 51.32 15.00
CA VAL A 221 -17.19 51.36 15.58
C VAL A 221 -18.17 50.59 14.69
N ALA A 222 -19.03 49.76 15.30
CA ALA A 222 -19.91 48.84 14.58
C ALA A 222 -21.40 49.24 14.60
N SER A 223 -22.05 49.14 13.44
CA SER A 223 -23.51 49.08 13.22
C SER A 223 -23.76 48.50 11.82
N LYS A 224 -24.53 47.41 11.60
CA LYS A 224 -26.01 47.30 11.72
C LYS A 224 -26.73 48.45 10.99
N ASN A 225 -27.69 48.23 10.08
CA ASN A 225 -28.69 47.16 10.02
C ASN A 225 -29.38 47.05 8.62
N GLU A 226 -30.00 45.88 8.35
CA GLU A 226 -31.32 45.69 7.68
C GLU A 226 -31.58 45.92 6.16
N TYR A 227 -31.82 44.78 5.49
CA TYR A 227 -33.00 44.41 4.66
C TYR A 227 -33.23 44.85 3.19
N LEU A 228 -33.85 43.88 2.49
CA LEU A 228 -34.72 43.93 1.30
C LEU A 228 -34.09 44.15 -0.09
N ILE A 229 -34.20 43.10 -0.91
CA ILE A 229 -34.27 43.16 -2.37
C ILE A 229 -35.57 42.46 -2.79
N ASP A 230 -36.32 43.09 -3.70
CA ASP A 230 -37.37 42.48 -4.52
C ASP A 230 -37.08 42.88 -5.99
N ARG A 231 -37.80 42.27 -6.93
CA ARG A 231 -37.65 42.37 -8.39
C ARG A 231 -37.79 43.83 -8.90
N ASP A 232 -37.36 44.22 -10.11
CA ASP A 232 -37.33 43.46 -11.36
C ASP A 232 -36.50 44.14 -12.49
N LEU A 233 -36.19 43.38 -13.55
CA LEU A 233 -35.99 43.78 -14.96
C LEU A 233 -35.19 45.06 -15.39
N SER A 234 -34.01 44.79 -15.97
CA SER A 234 -33.66 45.07 -17.40
C SER A 234 -32.97 46.38 -17.87
N SER A 235 -32.30 46.21 -19.03
CA SER A 235 -31.85 47.18 -20.05
C SER A 235 -30.42 47.77 -19.98
N ASN A 236 -29.76 47.79 -21.16
CA ASN A 236 -28.38 48.24 -21.37
C ASN A 236 -28.28 49.76 -21.56
N ALA A 237 -27.28 50.41 -20.96
CA ALA A 237 -26.79 51.72 -21.41
C ALA A 237 -25.31 51.95 -21.04
N HIS A 238 -24.45 52.18 -22.04
CA HIS A 238 -23.13 52.79 -21.81
C HIS A 238 -23.31 54.26 -21.39
N ILE A 239 -22.61 54.69 -20.34
CA ILE A 239 -22.28 56.11 -20.11
C ILE A 239 -20.79 56.20 -19.79
N GLU A 240 -20.07 57.03 -20.55
CA GLU A 240 -18.67 57.37 -20.32
C GLU A 240 -18.57 58.62 -19.42
N THR A 241 -17.81 58.56 -18.32
CA THR A 241 -17.42 59.76 -17.56
C THR A 241 -15.93 59.75 -17.26
N LYS A 242 -15.20 60.67 -17.90
CA LYS A 242 -13.77 60.88 -17.68
C LYS A 242 -13.50 61.67 -16.40
N PHE A 243 -12.57 61.20 -15.59
CA PHE A 243 -11.77 62.02 -14.68
C PHE A 243 -10.29 61.75 -14.91
N SER A 244 -9.46 62.79 -14.78
CA SER A 244 -8.03 62.74 -15.10
C SER A 244 -7.19 63.20 -13.92
N MET A 245 -6.30 62.33 -13.43
CA MET A 245 -5.19 62.69 -12.53
C MET A 245 -3.90 61.93 -12.94
N PRO A 246 -2.71 62.42 -12.56
CA PRO A 246 -1.48 62.08 -13.28
C PRO A 246 -0.62 60.97 -12.65
N ASN A 247 0.04 60.22 -13.55
CA ASN A 247 1.30 59.50 -13.37
C ASN A 247 1.48 58.52 -12.19
N GLY A 248 1.42 57.22 -12.51
CA GLY A 248 2.43 56.26 -12.06
C GLY A 248 1.94 55.13 -11.14
N TYR A 249 1.75 53.95 -11.74
CA TYR A 249 1.49 52.65 -11.10
C TYR A 249 0.14 52.60 -10.30
N GLU A 250 -0.63 51.51 -10.27
CA GLU A 250 -0.45 50.17 -10.83
C GLU A 250 -1.82 49.54 -11.17
N ASN A 251 -1.85 48.45 -11.95
CA ASN A 251 -3.09 47.72 -12.22
C ASN A 251 -3.30 46.63 -11.16
N LEU A 252 -4.30 46.80 -10.29
CA LEU A 252 -4.92 45.70 -9.54
C LEU A 252 -6.26 45.38 -10.19
N MET A 253 -6.31 44.29 -10.97
CA MET A 253 -7.57 43.62 -11.31
C MET A 253 -7.89 42.59 -10.23
N ALA A 254 -9.19 42.28 -10.07
CA ALA A 254 -9.66 41.43 -9.00
C ALA A 254 -9.16 39.98 -9.11
N TRP A 255 -8.88 39.37 -7.96
CA TRP A 255 -8.70 37.94 -7.80
C TRP A 255 -10.08 37.32 -7.56
N ASP A 256 -10.40 36.22 -8.26
CA ASP A 256 -11.57 35.38 -7.97
C ASP A 256 -11.38 33.99 -8.60
N VAL A 257 -10.65 33.10 -7.91
CA VAL A 257 -10.70 31.64 -8.12
C VAL A 257 -10.62 30.99 -6.74
N ILE A 258 -11.58 30.10 -6.44
CA ILE A 258 -11.80 29.56 -5.09
C ILE A 258 -10.74 28.51 -4.75
N MET A 259 -9.62 28.97 -4.18
CA MET A 259 -9.06 28.32 -3.00
C MET A 259 -9.99 28.65 -1.81
N PRO A 260 -10.03 27.85 -0.72
CA PRO A 260 -10.81 28.21 0.46
C PRO A 260 -10.22 29.43 1.17
N GLU A 261 -10.66 30.64 0.80
CA GLU A 261 -10.41 31.85 1.56
C GLU A 261 -11.00 31.71 2.97
N GLU A 262 -10.16 31.99 3.97
CA GLU A 262 -10.44 31.89 5.41
C GLU A 262 -11.38 30.73 5.79
N THR A 263 -10.81 29.54 5.97
CA THR A 263 -11.35 28.61 6.98
C THR A 263 -11.57 29.43 8.25
N PRO A 264 -12.82 29.63 8.72
CA PRO A 264 -13.07 30.53 9.84
C PRO A 264 -12.25 30.01 11.03
N ALA A 265 -11.60 30.89 11.79
CA ALA A 265 -10.67 30.50 12.85
C ALA A 265 -11.38 29.64 13.91
N LEU A 266 -11.39 28.32 13.68
CA LEU A 266 -12.25 27.38 14.40
C LEU A 266 -11.89 27.37 15.87
N ALA A 267 -12.89 27.10 16.71
CA ALA A 267 -12.71 26.95 18.15
C ALA A 267 -11.98 25.63 18.47
N VAL A 268 -10.69 25.56 18.12
CA VAL A 268 -9.80 24.44 18.45
C VAL A 268 -9.95 24.12 19.93
N ALA A 269 -10.23 22.85 20.23
CA ALA A 269 -10.39 22.34 21.59
C ALA A 269 -9.09 22.53 22.38
N THR A 270 -8.92 23.73 22.94
CA THR A 270 -7.63 24.23 23.43
C THR A 270 -7.14 23.32 24.55
N PRO A 271 -5.96 22.70 24.42
CA PRO A 271 -5.53 21.73 25.41
C PRO A 271 -5.46 22.36 26.79
N THR A 272 -6.00 21.66 27.78
CA THR A 272 -6.12 22.17 29.14
C THR A 272 -5.25 21.33 30.06
N PHE A 273 -4.30 21.98 30.72
CA PHE A 273 -3.47 21.37 31.76
C PHE A 273 -4.27 21.35 33.07
N LEU A 274 -4.54 20.16 33.59
CA LEU A 274 -5.32 19.93 34.79
C LEU A 274 -4.46 20.00 36.06
N SER A 275 -5.09 20.28 37.20
CA SER A 275 -4.41 20.37 38.50
C SER A 275 -3.84 19.04 39.01
N ASP A 276 -4.20 17.91 38.38
CA ASP A 276 -3.64 16.59 38.64
C ASP A 276 -2.44 16.24 37.72
N GLY A 277 -2.00 17.19 36.89
CA GLY A 277 -0.84 17.05 36.01
C GLY A 277 -1.13 16.39 34.66
N ARG A 278 -2.41 16.13 34.35
CA ARG A 278 -2.84 15.66 33.02
C ARG A 278 -3.01 16.80 32.04
N ILE A 279 -2.91 16.50 30.75
CA ILE A 279 -3.32 17.39 29.66
C ILE A 279 -4.54 16.77 28.98
N ILE A 280 -5.61 17.52 28.75
CA ILE A 280 -6.78 17.07 27.98
C ILE A 280 -6.94 17.89 26.70
N CYS A 281 -7.40 17.26 25.62
CA CYS A 281 -7.65 17.89 24.31
C CYS A 281 -8.86 17.21 23.66
N GLY A 282 -10.00 17.89 23.57
CA GLY A 282 -11.28 17.23 23.25
C GLY A 282 -11.59 16.13 24.27
N SER A 283 -11.86 14.91 23.78
CA SER A 283 -12.00 13.70 24.62
C SER A 283 -10.67 12.99 24.93
N ALA A 284 -9.57 13.35 24.26
CA ALA A 284 -8.25 12.74 24.48
C ALA A 284 -7.58 13.26 25.76
N SER A 285 -6.73 12.44 26.39
CA SER A 285 -5.97 12.84 27.59
C SER A 285 -4.55 12.27 27.64
N MET A 286 -3.59 13.04 28.14
CA MET A 286 -2.20 12.65 28.35
C MET A 286 -1.81 12.72 29.82
N VAL A 287 -1.05 11.72 30.28
CA VAL A 287 -0.63 11.56 31.68
C VAL A 287 0.81 11.05 31.75
N LEU A 288 1.65 11.67 32.59
CA LEU A 288 2.95 11.10 32.97
C LEU A 288 2.72 10.04 34.06
N TYR A 289 2.95 8.78 33.72
CA TYR A 289 2.70 7.61 34.59
C TYR A 289 3.95 7.22 35.40
N SER A 290 3.91 6.04 36.01
CA SER A 290 4.89 5.47 36.94
C SER A 290 6.35 5.79 36.61
N ASN A 291 7.13 6.10 37.65
CA ASN A 291 8.55 6.46 37.64
C ASN A 291 9.04 7.45 36.56
N GLY A 292 8.13 8.23 35.96
CA GLY A 292 8.46 9.26 34.97
C GLY A 292 8.90 8.75 33.61
N GLN A 293 9.00 7.43 33.41
CA GLN A 293 9.52 6.82 32.19
C GLN A 293 8.43 6.57 31.14
N GLU A 294 7.15 6.76 31.46
CA GLU A 294 6.03 6.48 30.56
C GLU A 294 5.05 7.66 30.52
N ILE A 295 4.67 8.09 29.31
CA ILE A 295 3.57 9.04 29.08
C ILE A 295 2.47 8.31 28.32
N LYS A 296 1.28 8.17 28.90
CA LYS A 296 0.12 7.59 28.20
C LYS A 296 -0.74 8.69 27.62
N LEU A 297 -0.94 8.66 26.30
CA LEU A 297 -1.99 9.38 25.57
C LEU A 297 -3.15 8.42 25.36
N VAL A 298 -4.37 8.80 25.73
CA VAL A 298 -5.61 8.10 25.37
C VAL A 298 -6.32 8.98 24.35
N ASP A 299 -6.68 8.42 23.19
CA ASP A 299 -7.38 9.15 22.13
C ASP A 299 -8.90 9.26 22.36
N SER A 300 -9.63 9.82 21.39
CA SER A 300 -11.10 9.94 21.42
C SER A 300 -11.85 8.60 21.39
N ASN A 301 -11.18 7.52 20.98
CA ASN A 301 -11.74 6.18 20.79
C ASN A 301 -11.37 5.23 21.94
N GLY A 302 -10.56 5.69 22.90
CA GLY A 302 -10.04 4.90 24.02
C GLY A 302 -8.72 4.17 23.73
N ILE A 303 -8.13 4.35 22.53
CA ILE A 303 -6.84 3.76 22.16
C ILE A 303 -5.76 4.45 22.99
N THR A 304 -4.96 3.65 23.71
CA THR A 304 -3.89 4.15 24.57
C THR A 304 -2.54 4.01 23.88
N TYR A 305 -1.76 5.09 23.82
CA TYR A 305 -0.40 5.15 23.28
C TYR A 305 0.55 5.50 24.42
N SER A 306 1.50 4.61 24.72
CA SER A 306 2.56 4.82 25.71
C SER A 306 3.84 5.28 25.02
N ILE A 307 4.34 6.45 25.43
CA ILE A 307 5.66 6.96 25.07
C ILE A 307 6.61 6.59 26.21
N HIS A 308 7.44 5.56 26.03
CA HIS A 308 8.43 5.16 27.02
C HIS A 308 9.78 5.85 26.75
N MET A 309 10.35 6.55 27.74
CA MET A 309 11.71 7.06 27.68
C MET A 309 12.67 6.06 28.32
N SER A 310 13.44 5.34 27.49
CA SER A 310 14.53 4.48 27.95
C SER A 310 15.90 5.11 27.67
N MET A 311 16.91 4.64 28.37
CA MET A 311 18.32 4.78 27.97
C MET A 311 18.89 3.41 27.63
N GLY A 312 20.17 3.32 27.27
CA GLY A 312 20.90 2.05 27.21
C GLY A 312 22.40 2.31 27.06
N LEU A 313 23.23 1.44 27.64
CA LEU A 313 24.67 1.63 27.77
C LEU A 313 25.44 1.04 26.58
N ILE A 314 26.40 1.80 26.05
CA ILE A 314 27.24 1.40 24.92
C ILE A 314 28.51 0.73 25.46
N ASN A 315 28.45 -0.56 25.81
CA ASN A 315 29.62 -1.33 26.26
C ASN A 315 29.51 -2.83 25.91
N GLY A 316 30.10 -3.21 24.76
CA GLY A 316 30.26 -4.61 24.33
C GLY A 316 29.37 -5.02 23.14
N PRO A 317 29.68 -6.14 22.46
CA PRO A 317 29.00 -6.59 21.24
C PRO A 317 27.66 -7.32 21.54
N GLY A 318 26.87 -6.80 22.48
CA GLY A 318 25.59 -7.37 22.90
C GLY A 318 24.59 -6.27 23.29
N TRP A 319 23.42 -6.27 22.65
CA TRP A 319 22.40 -5.24 22.84
C TRP A 319 21.59 -5.46 24.13
N PHE A 320 22.10 -4.98 25.27
CA PHE A 320 21.42 -5.11 26.57
C PHE A 320 20.41 -3.98 26.84
N THR A 321 19.16 -4.16 26.42
CA THR A 321 18.02 -3.31 26.83
C THR A 321 17.57 -3.66 28.26
N MET A 322 18.18 -3.01 29.26
CA MET A 322 17.79 -3.16 30.67
C MET A 322 16.56 -2.33 31.03
N SER A 323 15.69 -2.85 31.91
CA SER A 323 14.53 -2.11 32.43
C SER A 323 14.94 -1.12 33.53
N TYR A 324 14.65 0.16 33.34
CA TYR A 324 15.15 1.25 34.20
C TYR A 324 14.41 1.42 35.54
N SER A 325 13.40 0.60 35.82
CA SER A 325 12.66 0.63 37.09
C SER A 325 13.51 0.30 38.32
N GLN A 326 14.67 -0.34 38.12
CA GLN A 326 15.61 -0.70 39.18
C GLN A 326 16.67 0.38 39.49
N TYR A 327 16.80 1.41 38.64
CA TYR A 327 17.95 2.32 38.66
C TYR A 327 17.63 3.80 38.92
N VAL A 328 16.35 4.18 39.03
CA VAL A 328 15.95 5.54 39.43
C VAL A 328 15.58 5.60 40.91
N THR A 329 16.49 6.15 41.72
CA THR A 329 16.29 6.36 43.16
C THR A 329 15.69 7.74 43.46
N ASP A 330 15.18 7.91 44.69
CA ASP A 330 14.68 9.18 45.26
C ASP A 330 13.60 9.91 44.44
N GLY A 331 12.79 9.15 43.70
CA GLY A 331 11.78 9.66 42.77
C GLY A 331 10.69 10.56 43.38
N GLN A 332 10.49 11.75 42.83
CA GLN A 332 9.45 12.72 43.21
C GLN A 332 8.72 13.27 41.98
N PHE A 333 7.39 13.15 41.98
CA PHE A 333 6.53 13.87 41.02
C PHE A 333 6.31 15.32 41.47
N THR A 334 6.33 16.23 40.50
CA THR A 334 5.99 17.66 40.68
C THR A 334 5.05 18.10 39.57
N VAL A 335 3.93 18.73 39.93
CA VAL A 335 2.97 19.33 38.98
C VAL A 335 3.05 20.85 39.10
N ASP A 336 3.62 21.50 38.09
CA ASP A 336 3.65 22.95 37.96
C ASP A 336 2.50 23.41 37.05
N THR A 337 1.39 23.83 37.67
CA THR A 337 0.22 24.38 36.96
C THR A 337 0.45 25.77 36.37
N THR A 338 1.53 26.49 36.77
CA THR A 338 1.85 27.83 36.26
C THR A 338 2.58 27.73 34.93
N ASN A 339 3.60 26.86 34.86
CA ASN A 339 4.34 26.57 33.63
C ASN A 339 3.73 25.42 32.82
N LYS A 340 2.59 24.87 33.26
CA LYS A 340 1.90 23.71 32.68
C LYS A 340 2.83 22.50 32.47
N LYS A 341 3.74 22.24 33.42
CA LYS A 341 4.79 21.20 33.36
C LYS A 341 4.58 20.17 34.47
N THR A 342 4.32 18.92 34.09
CA THR A 342 4.37 17.75 34.98
C THR A 342 5.75 17.12 34.86
N SER A 343 6.43 16.92 35.98
CA SER A 343 7.80 16.39 36.03
C SER A 343 7.92 15.23 37.02
N TYR A 344 8.90 14.37 36.78
CA TYR A 344 9.37 13.36 37.73
C TYR A 344 10.90 13.47 37.84
N SER A 345 11.37 13.90 39.00
CA SER A 345 12.79 14.01 39.34
C SER A 345 13.24 12.80 40.13
N GLY A 346 14.45 12.30 39.87
CA GLY A 346 15.09 11.21 40.61
C GLY A 346 16.58 11.17 40.31
N LYS A 347 17.27 10.07 40.62
CA LYS A 347 18.69 9.88 40.25
C LYS A 347 18.90 8.55 39.53
N ILE A 348 19.64 8.57 38.43
CA ILE A 348 20.10 7.37 37.72
C ILE A 348 21.48 6.98 38.27
N GLN A 349 21.65 5.74 38.74
CA GLN A 349 22.97 5.20 39.05
C GLN A 349 23.67 4.77 37.75
N LEU A 350 24.63 5.57 37.28
CA LEU A 350 25.45 5.21 36.11
C LEU A 350 26.62 4.29 36.53
N PRO A 351 26.90 3.20 35.78
CA PRO A 351 28.10 2.40 36.00
C PRO A 351 29.38 3.24 35.91
N GLY A 352 30.26 3.12 36.92
CA GLY A 352 31.51 3.87 37.00
C GLY A 352 31.39 5.38 37.25
N SER A 353 30.22 6.00 37.08
CA SER A 353 30.05 7.48 37.09
C SER A 353 29.24 8.04 38.27
N GLY A 354 28.65 7.19 39.11
CA GLY A 354 27.90 7.63 40.31
C GLY A 354 26.41 7.91 40.08
N GLU A 355 25.72 8.45 41.09
CA GLU A 355 24.34 8.92 40.96
C GLU A 355 24.29 10.23 40.14
N MET A 356 23.49 10.25 39.08
CA MET A 356 23.22 11.43 38.25
C MET A 356 21.75 11.84 38.39
N PRO A 357 21.42 13.03 38.94
CA PRO A 357 20.05 13.50 38.99
C PRO A 357 19.48 13.73 37.58
N VAL A 358 18.26 13.23 37.35
CA VAL A 358 17.48 13.37 36.11
C VAL A 358 16.10 13.92 36.45
N THR A 359 15.50 14.70 35.55
CA THR A 359 14.09 15.11 35.62
C THR A 359 13.41 14.86 34.29
N PHE A 360 12.61 13.80 34.23
CA PHE A 360 11.71 13.54 33.11
C PHE A 360 10.50 14.48 33.18
N TYR A 361 9.95 14.92 32.06
CA TYR A 361 8.80 15.83 32.07
C TYR A 361 7.92 15.77 30.82
N MET A 362 6.70 16.28 31.01
CA MET A 362 5.71 16.62 29.99
C MET A 362 5.20 18.04 30.26
N GLN A 363 5.20 18.93 29.26
CA GLN A 363 4.80 20.32 29.38
C GLN A 363 3.87 20.73 28.24
N LEU A 364 2.70 21.29 28.56
CA LEU A 364 1.83 21.91 27.55
C LEU A 364 2.34 23.32 27.21
N LEU A 365 2.67 23.54 25.95
CA LEU A 365 3.08 24.83 25.38
C LEU A 365 1.83 25.60 24.89
N SER A 366 2.04 26.57 23.98
CA SER A 366 0.98 27.18 23.18
C SER A 366 0.60 26.31 21.97
N ASN A 367 -0.58 26.58 21.40
CA ASN A 367 -1.04 26.11 20.09
C ASN A 367 -0.85 24.59 19.86
N ASN A 368 -1.55 23.77 20.63
CA ASN A 368 -1.56 22.30 20.56
C ASN A 368 -0.22 21.58 20.79
N LYS A 369 0.89 22.28 21.07
CA LYS A 369 2.21 21.64 21.26
C LYS A 369 2.47 21.21 22.71
N ILE A 370 2.98 20.01 22.89
CA ILE A 370 3.31 19.39 24.17
C ILE A 370 4.77 18.95 24.11
N ARG A 371 5.63 19.53 24.93
CA ARG A 371 7.03 19.10 25.05
C ARG A 371 7.13 17.92 26.00
N VAL A 372 7.77 16.84 25.57
CA VAL A 372 8.22 15.75 26.45
C VAL A 372 9.75 15.77 26.52
N GLY A 373 10.37 15.32 27.60
CA GLY A 373 11.84 15.35 27.67
C GLY A 373 12.46 14.94 29.00
N ALA A 374 13.79 15.08 29.07
CA ALA A 374 14.62 14.83 30.24
C ALA A 374 15.65 15.95 30.42
N ASP A 375 15.69 16.53 31.62
CA ASP A 375 16.71 17.50 32.08
C ASP A 375 17.73 16.76 32.99
N PHE A 376 19.04 16.95 32.80
CA PHE A 376 20.11 16.21 33.50
C PHE A 376 21.06 17.12 34.30
N THR A 377 21.21 16.88 35.60
CA THR A 377 22.00 17.75 36.49
C THR A 377 23.41 17.21 36.73
N ARG A 378 24.34 17.47 35.81
CA ARG A 378 25.76 17.08 35.92
C ARG A 378 26.70 18.24 35.57
N SER A 379 27.86 18.30 36.24
CA SER A 379 29.02 19.10 35.81
C SER A 379 29.78 18.36 34.69
N GLY A 380 29.36 18.59 33.45
CA GLY A 380 29.83 17.95 32.23
C GLY A 380 28.86 18.25 31.09
N SER A 381 29.20 17.91 29.85
CA SER A 381 28.26 18.02 28.74
C SER A 381 27.31 16.84 28.73
N ILE A 382 26.05 17.05 28.33
CA ILE A 382 25.14 15.96 27.97
C ILE A 382 25.75 15.05 26.89
N TYR A 383 26.60 15.59 26.02
CA TYR A 383 27.35 14.83 25.03
C TYR A 383 28.28 13.77 25.64
N ASP A 384 28.86 14.02 26.82
CA ASP A 384 29.73 13.05 27.53
C ASP A 384 28.92 11.87 28.10
N VAL A 385 27.62 12.09 28.37
CA VAL A 385 26.69 11.03 28.79
C VAL A 385 26.18 10.27 27.57
N MET A 386 25.86 11.00 26.50
CA MET A 386 25.28 10.46 25.26
C MET A 386 26.30 9.68 24.42
N SER A 387 27.60 9.98 24.54
CA SER A 387 28.68 9.15 23.97
C SER A 387 28.84 7.79 24.66
N SER A 388 28.24 7.61 25.84
CA SER A 388 28.29 6.37 26.63
C SER A 388 26.93 5.68 26.76
N CYS A 389 25.84 6.40 26.47
CA CYS A 389 24.47 5.92 26.59
C CYS A 389 23.60 6.46 25.44
N TYR A 390 22.87 5.61 24.73
CA TYR A 390 21.77 6.10 23.88
C TYR A 390 20.55 6.45 24.75
N MET A 391 19.68 7.33 24.22
CA MET A 391 18.29 7.48 24.65
C MET A 391 17.37 6.89 23.58
N LYS A 392 16.21 6.37 23.98
CA LYS A 392 15.12 5.99 23.06
C LYS A 392 13.80 6.49 23.63
N ALA A 393 13.09 7.32 22.88
CA ALA A 393 11.65 7.46 23.07
C ALA A 393 10.97 6.35 22.24
N HIS A 394 10.23 5.44 22.91
CA HIS A 394 9.47 4.35 22.31
C HIS A 394 7.99 4.74 22.27
N ILE A 395 7.43 5.07 21.11
CA ILE A 395 5.96 5.18 20.99
C ILE A 395 5.40 3.79 20.72
N ARG A 396 4.49 3.32 21.58
CA ARG A 396 3.80 2.03 21.48
C ARG A 396 2.30 2.19 21.75
N PRO A 397 1.39 1.74 20.88
CA PRO A 397 0.01 1.49 21.29
C PRO A 397 0.03 0.37 22.35
N HIS A 398 -0.69 0.60 23.44
CA HIS A 398 -0.93 -0.41 24.46
C HIS A 398 -2.03 -1.34 23.94
N ASP A 399 -1.71 -2.62 23.83
CA ASP A 399 -2.64 -3.75 23.62
C ASP A 399 -3.33 -3.88 22.25
N ALA A 400 -2.53 -4.03 21.19
CA ALA A 400 -2.97 -4.69 19.95
C ALA A 400 -3.11 -6.23 20.13
N PHE A 401 -4.03 -6.64 21.01
CA PHE A 401 -4.62 -7.99 21.13
C PHE A 401 -3.68 -9.22 21.14
N VAL A 402 -2.86 -9.36 22.18
CA VAL A 402 -2.21 -10.64 22.53
C VAL A 402 -2.50 -11.01 24.00
N GLY A 403 -2.86 -12.28 24.24
CA GLY A 403 -2.93 -12.85 25.59
C GLY A 403 -4.17 -12.54 26.43
N HIS A 404 -4.97 -11.54 26.06
CA HIS A 404 -6.24 -11.25 26.72
C HIS A 404 -7.37 -12.18 26.29
N VAL A 405 -8.34 -12.35 27.18
CA VAL A 405 -9.62 -13.02 26.94
C VAL A 405 -10.69 -11.94 26.86
N ILE A 406 -11.45 -11.89 25.76
CA ILE A 406 -12.60 -10.99 25.63
C ILE A 406 -13.80 -11.66 26.28
N ASP A 407 -14.38 -11.03 27.33
CA ASP A 407 -15.73 -11.33 27.79
C ASP A 407 -16.72 -10.32 27.18
N ALA A 408 -17.61 -10.82 26.33
CA ALA A 408 -18.68 -10.04 25.70
C ALA A 408 -20.05 -10.58 26.13
N GLY A 409 -20.49 -10.23 27.34
CA GLY A 409 -21.82 -10.57 27.86
C GLY A 409 -21.91 -11.92 28.56
N GLY A 410 -20.81 -12.44 29.12
CA GLY A 410 -20.71 -13.72 29.81
C GLY A 410 -20.20 -14.85 28.93
N THR A 411 -19.29 -14.58 27.98
CA THR A 411 -18.67 -15.59 27.10
C THR A 411 -17.26 -15.17 26.69
N GLU A 412 -16.30 -16.07 26.91
CA GLU A 412 -14.85 -15.83 26.85
C GLU A 412 -14.18 -16.32 25.55
N PHE A 413 -13.34 -15.49 24.93
CA PHE A 413 -12.56 -15.83 23.72
C PHE A 413 -11.05 -15.47 23.83
N PRO A 414 -10.10 -16.43 23.65
CA PRO A 414 -8.65 -16.19 23.74
C PRO A 414 -7.91 -16.05 22.39
N ILE A 415 -6.78 -15.33 22.37
CA ILE A 415 -5.94 -15.04 21.16
C ILE A 415 -4.44 -15.35 21.43
N ILE A 416 -3.67 -15.75 20.40
CA ILE A 416 -2.28 -16.26 20.46
C ILE A 416 -1.37 -15.49 19.45
N ALA A 417 -0.07 -15.35 19.75
CA ALA A 417 0.90 -14.53 19.00
C ALA A 417 1.87 -15.30 18.07
N GLN A 418 2.65 -14.55 17.28
CA GLN A 418 3.74 -14.96 16.38
C GLN A 418 4.97 -14.02 16.56
N PRO A 419 6.20 -14.41 16.13
CA PRO A 419 7.45 -13.70 16.44
C PRO A 419 7.85 -12.60 15.40
N PRO A 420 8.80 -11.71 15.75
CA PRO A 420 9.25 -10.59 14.89
C PRO A 420 10.37 -10.96 13.90
N VAL A 421 10.55 -10.12 12.87
CA VAL A 421 11.63 -10.16 11.85
C VAL A 421 12.73 -9.11 12.10
N SER A 422 13.86 -9.24 11.41
CA SER A 422 15.13 -8.52 11.64
C SER A 422 15.34 -7.25 10.79
N SER A 423 16.15 -6.31 11.28
CA SER A 423 16.45 -5.01 10.67
C SER A 423 17.87 -4.90 10.05
N GLY A 424 18.08 -3.88 9.20
CA GLY A 424 19.36 -3.55 8.54
C GLY A 424 19.67 -2.03 8.56
N VAL A 425 20.93 -1.63 8.31
CA VAL A 425 21.46 -0.27 8.62
C VAL A 425 22.50 0.20 7.60
N ILE A 426 22.25 1.29 6.85
CA ILE A 426 23.20 1.87 5.85
C ILE A 426 23.15 3.44 5.86
N LEU A 427 24.15 4.14 5.32
CA LEU A 427 24.62 5.47 5.79
C LEU A 427 24.82 6.59 4.72
N LYS A 428 24.88 7.85 5.20
CA LYS A 428 25.33 9.14 4.61
C LYS A 428 24.49 9.86 3.54
N SER A 429 24.50 11.20 3.44
CA SER A 429 24.82 12.28 4.43
C SER A 429 24.54 13.69 3.85
N GLY A 430 24.12 14.67 4.66
CA GLY A 430 24.39 16.10 4.37
C GLY A 430 23.30 17.12 4.76
N SER A 431 23.68 18.12 5.56
CA SER A 431 22.84 19.26 6.02
C SER A 431 21.66 18.88 6.94
N ILE A 432 21.00 19.89 7.55
CA ILE A 432 20.06 19.72 8.67
C ILE A 432 18.75 19.07 8.18
N PRO A 433 18.41 17.83 8.57
CA PRO A 433 17.25 17.13 8.03
C PRO A 433 15.94 17.59 8.70
N TYR A 434 15.00 18.06 7.88
CA TYR A 434 13.59 18.16 8.28
C TYR A 434 12.93 16.77 8.16
N THR A 435 12.96 15.99 9.24
CA THR A 435 12.34 14.65 9.28
C THR A 435 10.81 14.73 9.34
N HIS A 436 10.16 14.42 8.23
CA HIS A 436 8.70 14.20 8.12
C HIS A 436 8.39 12.68 8.14
N PHE A 437 7.18 12.26 8.50
CA PHE A 437 6.87 10.84 8.80
C PHE A 437 5.48 10.39 8.20
N MET A 438 5.43 9.17 7.63
CA MET A 438 4.61 8.65 6.47
C MET A 438 3.06 8.80 6.31
N LYS A 439 2.24 7.84 6.83
CA LYS A 439 0.92 7.38 6.25
C LYS A 439 0.36 6.00 6.72
N ASP A 440 0.29 5.76 8.04
CA ASP A 440 -0.26 4.65 8.86
C ASP A 440 0.19 3.17 8.67
N SER A 441 0.36 2.44 9.79
CA SER A 441 0.67 0.99 9.96
C SER A 441 0.52 0.61 11.45
N PRO A 442 0.22 -0.64 11.88
CA PRO A 442 0.06 -0.96 13.32
C PRO A 442 1.39 -0.87 14.08
N LEU A 443 1.63 0.32 14.66
CA LEU A 443 2.82 0.69 15.43
C LEU A 443 3.28 -0.41 16.41
N GLN A 444 4.36 -1.12 16.09
CA GLN A 444 5.02 -2.02 17.05
C GLN A 444 6.03 -1.25 17.92
N MET A 445 6.73 -0.29 17.31
CA MET A 445 7.59 0.70 17.97
C MET A 445 7.91 1.84 16.99
N ILE A 446 7.88 3.09 17.45
CA ILE A 446 8.78 4.13 16.93
C ILE A 446 9.89 4.32 17.96
N SER A 447 11.16 4.18 17.57
CA SER A 447 12.34 4.38 18.42
C SER A 447 13.13 5.60 17.94
N PHE A 448 13.25 6.63 18.78
CA PHE A 448 14.05 7.81 18.47
C PHE A 448 15.45 7.73 19.10
N GLU A 449 16.49 7.45 18.29
CA GLU A 449 17.88 7.36 18.74
C GLU A 449 18.71 8.61 18.38
N PRO A 450 19.15 9.42 19.37
CA PRO A 450 20.06 10.53 19.14
C PRO A 450 21.52 10.01 19.11
N ILE A 451 21.96 9.57 17.93
CA ILE A 451 23.34 9.13 17.68
C ILE A 451 24.29 10.34 17.70
N MET A 452 25.51 10.14 18.22
CA MET A 452 26.44 11.19 18.66
C MET A 452 27.74 11.29 17.84
N SER A 453 27.70 10.86 16.59
CA SER A 453 28.78 10.96 15.61
C SER A 453 28.32 11.71 14.35
N ASP A 454 29.23 12.11 13.47
CA ASP A 454 28.94 12.72 12.16
C ASP A 454 28.33 11.73 11.13
N TYR A 455 27.48 10.83 11.61
CA TYR A 455 26.80 9.75 10.90
C TYR A 455 25.42 9.52 11.54
N ASP A 456 24.41 10.00 10.82
CA ASP A 456 23.06 9.44 10.58
C ASP A 456 22.17 8.97 11.76
N TYR A 457 20.87 9.27 11.63
CA TYR A 457 19.83 8.77 12.52
C TYR A 457 19.35 7.37 12.11
N LEU A 458 19.27 6.45 13.07
CA LEU A 458 18.56 5.19 12.87
C LEU A 458 17.05 5.39 13.09
N VAL A 459 16.29 5.18 12.01
CA VAL A 459 14.83 5.18 11.99
C VAL A 459 14.36 3.91 11.29
N ASP A 460 13.39 3.20 11.87
CA ASP A 460 12.76 2.04 11.25
C ASP A 460 11.62 2.51 10.35
N TYR A 461 11.77 2.33 9.03
CA TYR A 461 10.98 3.02 8.00
C TYR A 461 9.57 2.44 7.77
N ASN A 462 9.16 1.42 8.53
CA ASN A 462 7.81 0.83 8.47
C ASN A 462 6.74 1.62 9.25
N THR A 463 7.01 2.87 9.66
CA THR A 463 6.06 3.67 10.45
C THR A 463 5.83 5.08 9.95
N THR A 464 4.61 5.48 10.24
CA THR A 464 3.72 6.09 9.28
C THR A 464 2.44 6.37 10.08
N SER A 465 1.74 7.49 9.90
CA SER A 465 2.32 8.77 10.32
C SER A 465 2.25 8.85 11.84
N PRO A 466 3.03 9.72 12.49
CA PRO A 466 2.60 10.23 13.75
C PRO A 466 1.33 11.03 13.52
N LEU A 467 0.35 10.86 14.40
CA LEU A 467 -0.73 11.83 14.61
C LEU A 467 -0.19 13.21 15.08
N PHE A 468 1.13 13.40 15.14
CA PHE A 468 1.82 14.48 15.83
C PHE A 468 3.11 14.96 15.13
N ASP A 469 3.25 16.25 14.83
CA ASP A 469 4.57 16.84 14.46
C ASP A 469 5.52 16.74 15.66
N LEU A 470 6.66 16.05 15.47
CA LEU A 470 7.55 15.51 16.51
C LEU A 470 8.99 16.05 16.33
N ARG A 471 9.34 17.13 17.04
CA ARG A 471 10.63 17.84 16.85
C ARG A 471 11.60 17.63 18.01
N CYS A 472 12.62 16.81 17.80
CA CYS A 472 13.71 16.59 18.77
C CYS A 472 14.60 17.84 18.93
N LYS A 473 15.00 18.12 20.17
CA LYS A 473 15.86 19.23 20.60
C LYS A 473 16.77 18.75 21.72
N ALA A 474 18.05 18.52 21.40
CA ALA A 474 19.12 18.34 22.37
C ALA A 474 19.83 19.68 22.62
N SER A 475 20.17 19.97 23.87
CA SER A 475 20.77 21.24 24.28
C SER A 475 21.84 21.04 25.34
N ALA A 476 23.10 21.29 24.97
CA ALA A 476 24.26 21.18 25.87
C ALA A 476 24.36 22.34 26.88
N SER A 477 23.74 23.49 26.61
CA SER A 477 23.71 24.63 27.55
C SER A 477 22.70 24.44 28.69
N THR A 478 21.71 23.54 28.52
CA THR A 478 20.72 23.18 29.54
C THR A 478 20.82 21.72 30.00
N ASN A 479 21.77 20.96 29.45
CA ASN A 479 21.91 19.51 29.61
C ASN A 479 20.56 18.77 29.52
N SER A 480 19.81 19.00 28.43
CA SER A 480 18.49 18.41 28.24
C SER A 480 18.25 17.89 26.82
N VAL A 481 17.39 16.88 26.73
CA VAL A 481 16.86 16.32 25.49
C VAL A 481 15.35 16.38 25.56
N SER A 482 14.69 16.87 24.52
CA SER A 482 13.24 17.05 24.48
C SER A 482 12.66 16.87 23.08
N TRP A 483 11.38 16.57 23.00
CA TRP A 483 10.61 16.45 21.77
C TRP A 483 9.36 17.34 21.89
N ASP A 484 9.17 18.28 20.96
CA ASP A 484 7.90 19.00 20.83
C ASP A 484 6.93 18.14 20.02
N ILE A 485 5.80 17.76 20.62
CA ILE A 485 4.71 16.94 20.04
C ILE A 485 3.51 17.84 19.75
N THR A 486 3.14 18.05 18.49
CA THR A 486 1.95 18.86 18.13
C THR A 486 0.73 17.97 18.05
N LEU A 487 -0.27 18.15 18.92
CA LEU A 487 -1.55 17.44 18.81
C LEU A 487 -2.29 17.85 17.54
N PRO A 488 -2.92 16.90 16.81
CA PRO A 488 -3.71 17.23 15.63
C PRO A 488 -4.96 18.00 16.07
N PRO A 489 -5.48 18.94 15.27
CA PRO A 489 -6.75 19.58 15.56
C PRO A 489 -7.87 18.52 15.53
N THR A 490 -8.47 18.25 16.69
CA THR A 490 -9.67 17.41 16.82
C THR A 490 -10.87 18.18 16.31
N ASP A 491 -10.95 18.29 14.99
CA ASP A 491 -12.15 18.71 14.30
C ASP A 491 -13.24 17.65 14.51
N THR A 492 -14.25 17.99 15.30
CA THR A 492 -15.33 17.08 15.70
C THR A 492 -16.47 17.04 14.69
N ASN A 493 -16.42 17.88 13.65
CA ASN A 493 -17.47 18.00 12.67
C ASN A 493 -17.03 17.23 11.42
N PRO A 494 -17.62 16.07 11.10
CA PRO A 494 -17.40 15.44 9.81
C PRO A 494 -17.90 16.36 8.68
N SER A 495 -17.30 16.24 7.50
CA SER A 495 -17.83 16.87 6.28
C SER A 495 -19.16 16.25 5.84
N GLU A 496 -19.81 16.86 4.84
CA GLU A 496 -21.01 16.30 4.20
C GLU A 496 -20.70 15.04 3.37
N GLU A 497 -19.42 14.74 3.10
CA GLU A 497 -18.95 13.55 2.36
C GLU A 497 -18.39 12.49 3.34
N ALA A 498 -19.03 12.34 4.51
CA ALA A 498 -18.55 11.48 5.60
C ALA A 498 -19.42 10.23 5.82
N TYR A 499 -19.02 9.13 5.20
CA TYR A 499 -19.79 7.88 5.14
C TYR A 499 -19.04 6.71 5.78
N GLY A 500 -19.74 5.81 6.48
CA GLY A 500 -19.13 4.61 7.11
C GLY A 500 -18.06 4.87 8.19
N GLY A 501 -17.96 6.11 8.70
CA GLY A 501 -16.89 6.55 9.61
C GLY A 501 -15.61 7.02 8.89
N ILE A 502 -15.71 7.41 7.62
CA ILE A 502 -14.60 7.89 6.78
C ILE A 502 -15.02 9.23 6.17
N ASP A 503 -14.18 10.27 6.32
CA ASP A 503 -14.41 11.60 5.74
C ASP A 503 -13.62 11.71 4.42
N PHE A 504 -14.31 11.56 3.29
CA PHE A 504 -13.70 11.46 1.96
C PHE A 504 -13.27 12.82 1.42
N TRP A 505 -14.06 13.87 1.67
CA TRP A 505 -13.69 15.24 1.32
C TRP A 505 -12.47 15.71 2.10
N LYS A 506 -12.42 15.47 3.41
CA LYS A 506 -11.32 15.96 4.24
C LYS A 506 -10.01 15.21 4.02
N SER A 507 -10.07 13.93 3.68
CA SER A 507 -8.88 13.09 3.51
C SER A 507 -8.33 13.15 2.09
N ASN A 508 -9.20 13.20 1.07
CA ASN A 508 -8.84 13.05 -0.34
C ASN A 508 -9.43 14.12 -1.27
N VAL A 509 -10.19 15.10 -0.77
CA VAL A 509 -10.98 16.06 -1.58
C VAL A 509 -11.85 15.32 -2.61
N LEU A 510 -12.48 14.23 -2.16
CA LEU A 510 -13.28 13.33 -2.98
C LEU A 510 -14.75 13.34 -2.53
N ARG A 511 -15.65 13.54 -3.49
CA ARG A 511 -17.10 13.43 -3.35
C ARG A 511 -17.58 12.04 -3.70
N LEU A 512 -18.57 11.54 -2.97
CA LEU A 512 -19.16 10.23 -3.24
C LEU A 512 -20.60 10.37 -3.79
N PRO A 513 -21.15 9.31 -4.39
CA PRO A 513 -22.57 9.22 -4.66
C PRO A 513 -23.39 9.39 -3.37
N GLU A 514 -24.55 10.06 -3.43
CA GLU A 514 -25.32 10.47 -2.25
C GLU A 514 -26.00 9.29 -1.52
N TYR A 515 -25.25 8.57 -0.70
CA TYR A 515 -25.72 7.37 0.00
C TYR A 515 -26.90 7.63 0.97
N ASP A 516 -27.04 8.84 1.49
CA ASP A 516 -28.13 9.21 2.42
C ASP A 516 -29.48 9.48 1.72
N THR A 517 -29.51 9.60 0.39
CA THR A 517 -30.76 9.84 -0.38
C THR A 517 -31.63 8.59 -0.56
N SER A 518 -31.10 7.40 -0.25
CA SER A 518 -31.68 6.11 -0.62
C SER A 518 -31.37 5.03 0.43
N PRO A 519 -32.34 4.19 0.84
CA PRO A 519 -32.07 3.03 1.69
C PRO A 519 -31.27 1.94 0.97
N ASN A 520 -31.22 2.00 -0.37
CA ASN A 520 -30.36 1.16 -1.21
C ASN A 520 -29.06 1.90 -1.51
N LEU A 521 -27.93 1.32 -1.07
CA LEU A 521 -26.60 1.89 -1.22
C LEU A 521 -25.94 1.63 -2.59
N ILE A 522 -26.51 0.77 -3.45
CA ILE A 522 -25.92 0.49 -4.78
C ILE A 522 -26.31 1.62 -5.76
N SER A 523 -25.33 2.26 -6.40
CA SER A 523 -25.55 3.43 -7.25
C SER A 523 -26.36 3.17 -8.52
N ASN A 524 -26.04 2.09 -9.25
CA ASN A 524 -26.71 1.68 -10.50
C ASN A 524 -27.29 0.25 -10.34
N PRO A 525 -28.36 0.08 -9.54
CA PRO A 525 -28.80 -1.24 -9.06
C PRO A 525 -29.60 -2.08 -10.07
N SER A 526 -30.14 -1.44 -11.11
CA SER A 526 -30.92 -2.05 -12.19
C SER A 526 -30.31 -1.81 -13.56
N PHE A 527 -29.03 -1.41 -13.63
CA PHE A 527 -28.26 -1.28 -14.88
C PHE A 527 -28.89 -0.30 -15.89
N GLU A 528 -29.71 0.62 -15.39
CA GLU A 528 -30.39 1.65 -16.17
C GLU A 528 -29.40 2.67 -16.74
N HIS A 529 -28.25 2.82 -16.11
CA HIS A 529 -27.12 3.64 -16.56
C HIS A 529 -26.00 2.76 -17.12
N GLY A 530 -26.37 1.76 -17.93
CA GLY A 530 -25.43 0.77 -18.46
C GLY A 530 -24.69 0.07 -17.32
N LEU A 531 -23.35 0.09 -17.39
CA LEU A 531 -22.46 -0.49 -16.38
C LEU A 531 -21.72 0.57 -15.55
N ASN A 532 -22.17 1.83 -15.54
CA ASN A 532 -21.65 2.85 -14.63
C ASN A 532 -21.73 2.37 -13.17
N TYR A 533 -20.70 2.66 -12.38
CA TYR A 533 -20.48 2.14 -11.00
C TYR A 533 -20.26 0.61 -10.89
N TRP A 534 -20.03 -0.09 -12.01
CA TRP A 534 -19.64 -1.50 -12.04
C TRP A 534 -18.26 -1.66 -12.67
N GLN A 535 -17.35 -2.30 -11.93
CA GLN A 535 -15.92 -2.40 -12.23
C GLN A 535 -15.45 -3.85 -12.31
N TRP A 536 -14.27 -4.06 -12.88
CA TRP A 536 -13.58 -5.33 -12.82
C TRP A 536 -12.97 -5.57 -11.43
N SER A 537 -13.34 -6.68 -10.80
CA SER A 537 -12.59 -7.23 -9.67
C SER A 537 -11.25 -7.79 -10.17
N THR A 538 -10.16 -7.50 -9.46
CA THR A 538 -8.82 -8.06 -9.75
C THR A 538 -8.68 -9.54 -9.35
N GLN A 539 -9.77 -10.30 -9.45
CA GLN A 539 -9.87 -11.71 -9.09
C GLN A 539 -10.78 -12.45 -10.07
N GLY A 540 -10.21 -13.44 -10.72
CA GLY A 540 -10.87 -14.38 -11.61
C GLY A 540 -10.00 -15.61 -11.84
N SER A 541 -10.40 -16.44 -12.81
CA SER A 541 -9.48 -17.39 -13.45
C SER A 541 -9.14 -16.86 -14.83
N ALA A 542 -7.89 -17.00 -15.28
CA ALA A 542 -7.50 -16.63 -16.63
C ALA A 542 -8.41 -17.31 -17.68
N THR A 543 -8.99 -16.52 -18.58
CA THR A 543 -10.03 -17.00 -19.51
C THR A 543 -9.41 -17.68 -20.73
N GLN A 544 -9.80 -18.93 -21.00
CA GLN A 544 -9.21 -19.76 -22.07
C GLN A 544 -9.65 -19.40 -23.51
N SER A 545 -10.38 -18.31 -23.71
CA SER A 545 -10.76 -17.78 -25.03
C SER A 545 -11.26 -16.35 -24.89
N PRO A 546 -10.93 -15.43 -25.82
CA PRO A 546 -11.54 -14.11 -25.83
C PRO A 546 -13.03 -14.19 -26.17
N VAL A 547 -13.81 -13.31 -25.55
CA VAL A 547 -15.18 -12.97 -25.96
C VAL A 547 -15.26 -11.47 -26.27
N SER A 548 -16.29 -11.02 -26.97
CA SER A 548 -16.44 -9.58 -27.27
C SER A 548 -16.83 -8.76 -26.04
N ARG A 549 -17.75 -9.26 -25.21
CA ARG A 549 -18.08 -8.77 -23.85
C ARG A 549 -18.69 -9.90 -23.02
N TYR A 550 -18.23 -10.09 -21.79
CA TYR A 550 -18.87 -10.98 -20.81
C TYR A 550 -20.12 -10.34 -20.17
N TYR A 551 -20.09 -9.03 -19.91
CA TYR A 551 -21.12 -8.29 -19.18
C TYR A 551 -21.72 -7.20 -20.06
N GLN A 552 -23.04 -7.09 -20.11
CA GLN A 552 -23.75 -6.08 -20.91
C GLN A 552 -25.07 -5.72 -20.21
N ALA A 553 -25.49 -4.45 -20.27
CA ALA A 553 -26.89 -4.12 -20.03
C ALA A 553 -27.78 -4.71 -21.15
N ASP A 554 -28.98 -5.14 -20.80
CA ASP A 554 -29.95 -5.80 -21.70
C ASP A 554 -31.33 -5.13 -21.53
N ASP A 555 -31.78 -4.43 -22.57
CA ASP A 555 -33.06 -3.71 -22.62
C ASP A 555 -34.25 -4.61 -23.01
N SER A 556 -33.97 -5.87 -23.39
CA SER A 556 -34.97 -6.83 -23.86
C SER A 556 -35.52 -7.75 -22.76
N GLU A 557 -34.86 -7.76 -21.59
CA GLU A 557 -35.18 -8.64 -20.47
C GLU A 557 -34.79 -8.00 -19.13
N SER A 558 -35.78 -7.54 -18.37
CA SER A 558 -35.63 -7.04 -16.99
C SER A 558 -36.69 -7.65 -16.06
N TYR A 559 -36.55 -7.40 -14.75
CA TYR A 559 -37.55 -7.69 -13.72
C TYR A 559 -38.37 -6.44 -13.37
N ASP A 560 -37.71 -5.29 -13.23
CA ASP A 560 -38.32 -3.96 -13.11
C ASP A 560 -37.65 -2.98 -14.11
N GLY A 561 -38.06 -1.72 -14.14
CA GLY A 561 -37.41 -0.72 -15.01
C GLY A 561 -37.41 -1.08 -16.50
N ASN A 562 -36.30 -0.78 -17.18
CA ASN A 562 -36.10 -0.89 -18.63
C ASN A 562 -34.79 -1.64 -19.00
N ALA A 563 -34.02 -2.13 -18.02
CA ALA A 563 -32.73 -2.78 -18.24
C ALA A 563 -32.44 -3.87 -17.19
N SER A 564 -31.53 -4.79 -17.48
CA SER A 564 -30.85 -5.61 -16.48
C SER A 564 -29.43 -5.99 -16.92
N LEU A 565 -28.60 -6.51 -16.02
CA LEU A 565 -27.28 -7.06 -16.36
C LEU A 565 -27.43 -8.44 -16.97
N ARG A 566 -27.09 -8.61 -18.25
CA ARG A 566 -26.84 -9.91 -18.87
C ARG A 566 -25.38 -10.31 -18.73
N ILE A 567 -25.15 -11.48 -18.15
CA ILE A 567 -23.83 -12.13 -18.04
C ILE A 567 -23.75 -13.32 -18.99
N THR A 568 -22.71 -13.36 -19.82
CA THR A 568 -22.47 -14.43 -20.80
C THR A 568 -21.76 -15.61 -20.17
N GLY A 569 -22.43 -16.76 -20.11
CA GLY A 569 -21.86 -18.03 -19.67
C GLY A 569 -21.26 -18.83 -20.82
N LYS A 570 -19.98 -19.17 -20.72
CA LYS A 570 -19.28 -20.04 -21.67
C LYS A 570 -18.93 -21.37 -21.02
N GLN A 571 -19.10 -22.48 -21.75
CA GLN A 571 -18.95 -23.81 -21.18
C GLN A 571 -17.57 -24.01 -20.50
N GLY A 572 -17.58 -24.24 -19.18
CA GLY A 572 -16.37 -24.47 -18.39
C GLY A 572 -15.49 -23.24 -18.12
N GLN A 573 -15.95 -22.03 -18.42
CA GLN A 573 -15.24 -20.78 -18.13
C GLN A 573 -15.87 -20.01 -16.96
N ALA A 574 -15.05 -19.33 -16.17
CA ALA A 574 -15.46 -18.37 -15.14
C ALA A 574 -14.62 -17.09 -15.28
N PRO A 575 -15.14 -16.03 -15.92
CA PRO A 575 -14.39 -14.78 -16.10
C PRO A 575 -14.22 -14.01 -14.79
N GLY A 576 -13.30 -13.03 -14.77
CA GLY A 576 -13.17 -12.07 -13.68
C GLY A 576 -14.51 -11.45 -13.26
N LEU A 577 -14.68 -11.21 -11.96
CA LEU A 577 -15.96 -10.75 -11.42
C LEU A 577 -16.25 -9.31 -11.82
N LEU A 578 -17.48 -9.03 -12.22
CA LEU A 578 -18.02 -7.67 -12.23
C LEU A 578 -18.46 -7.34 -10.79
N SER A 579 -17.94 -6.26 -10.23
CA SER A 579 -18.21 -5.80 -8.87
C SER A 579 -18.80 -4.41 -8.84
N THR A 580 -19.57 -4.08 -7.80
CA THR A 580 -19.87 -2.67 -7.49
C THR A 580 -18.58 -1.91 -7.20
N PHE A 581 -18.62 -0.59 -7.35
CA PHE A 581 -17.73 0.34 -6.64
C PHE A 581 -17.72 0.06 -5.11
N ALA A 582 -16.72 0.58 -4.41
CA ALA A 582 -16.55 0.45 -2.96
C ALA A 582 -17.57 1.29 -2.20
N ILE A 583 -18.56 0.63 -1.61
CA ILE A 583 -19.66 1.22 -0.85
C ILE A 583 -19.21 1.40 0.62
N PRO A 584 -19.24 2.63 1.18
CA PRO A 584 -19.04 2.86 2.60
C PRO A 584 -20.18 2.25 3.43
N VAL A 585 -19.82 1.56 4.51
CA VAL A 585 -20.75 0.90 5.44
C VAL A 585 -20.27 1.08 6.88
N GLU A 586 -21.15 0.89 7.86
CA GLU A 586 -20.78 0.94 9.28
C GLU A 586 -20.23 -0.41 9.73
N SER A 587 -18.95 -0.45 10.08
CA SER A 587 -18.28 -1.67 10.58
C SER A 587 -19.01 -2.29 11.78
N GLY A 588 -19.32 -3.59 11.70
CA GLY A 588 -20.02 -4.33 12.76
C GLY A 588 -21.55 -4.26 12.71
N GLU A 589 -22.13 -3.45 11.82
CA GLU A 589 -23.58 -3.37 11.63
C GLU A 589 -24.13 -4.47 10.71
N THR A 590 -25.44 -4.70 10.78
CA THR A 590 -26.12 -5.73 9.98
C THR A 590 -26.69 -5.15 8.69
N TYR A 591 -26.30 -5.75 7.58
CA TYR A 591 -26.74 -5.40 6.23
C TYR A 591 -27.43 -6.60 5.58
N THR A 592 -28.33 -6.31 4.63
CA THR A 592 -28.92 -7.31 3.75
C THR A 592 -28.65 -6.94 2.30
N LEU A 593 -28.05 -7.88 1.57
CA LEU A 593 -28.02 -7.89 0.11
C LEU A 593 -29.26 -8.61 -0.40
N SER A 594 -29.94 -8.06 -1.40
CA SER A 594 -30.94 -8.77 -2.19
C SER A 594 -30.86 -8.35 -3.66
N PHE A 595 -31.36 -9.20 -4.55
CA PHE A 595 -31.43 -8.95 -5.99
C PHE A 595 -32.39 -9.94 -6.64
N TYR A 596 -32.78 -9.68 -7.87
CA TYR A 596 -33.51 -10.63 -8.72
C TYR A 596 -32.56 -11.22 -9.74
N ALA A 597 -32.66 -12.52 -10.01
CA ALA A 597 -31.88 -13.16 -11.07
C ALA A 597 -32.64 -14.31 -11.76
N LYS A 598 -32.24 -14.62 -12.99
CA LYS A 598 -32.65 -15.83 -13.73
C LYS A 598 -31.59 -16.29 -14.72
N GLY A 599 -31.67 -17.55 -15.16
CA GLY A 599 -30.83 -18.11 -16.21
C GLY A 599 -31.59 -18.36 -17.51
N SER A 600 -30.89 -18.38 -18.65
CA SER A 600 -31.47 -18.85 -19.93
C SER A 600 -31.73 -20.36 -19.95
N SER A 601 -31.10 -21.09 -19.03
CA SER A 601 -31.32 -22.52 -18.78
C SER A 601 -30.90 -22.88 -17.36
N SER A 602 -31.23 -24.09 -16.90
CA SER A 602 -30.76 -24.64 -15.62
C SER A 602 -29.25 -24.98 -15.57
N ALA A 603 -28.49 -24.68 -16.64
CA ALA A 603 -27.03 -24.72 -16.62
C ALA A 603 -26.41 -23.42 -16.06
N ALA A 604 -27.19 -22.33 -15.98
CA ALA A 604 -26.71 -21.04 -15.50
C ALA A 604 -26.51 -21.05 -13.98
N LYS A 605 -25.34 -20.59 -13.56
CA LYS A 605 -24.95 -20.43 -12.16
C LYS A 605 -24.15 -19.14 -12.00
N LEU A 606 -24.43 -18.40 -10.94
CA LEU A 606 -23.57 -17.30 -10.51
C LEU A 606 -22.54 -17.81 -9.50
N TRP A 607 -21.35 -17.24 -9.52
CA TRP A 607 -20.46 -17.14 -8.36
C TRP A 607 -20.61 -15.71 -7.86
N MET A 608 -20.89 -15.53 -6.56
CA MET A 608 -20.86 -14.23 -5.91
C MET A 608 -19.72 -14.13 -4.90
N SER A 609 -19.22 -12.93 -4.71
CA SER A 609 -18.23 -12.59 -3.69
C SER A 609 -18.60 -11.27 -3.00
N GLY A 610 -18.07 -11.06 -1.80
CA GLY A 610 -18.20 -9.81 -1.06
C GLY A 610 -16.84 -9.33 -0.59
N TYR A 611 -16.42 -8.21 -1.14
CA TYR A 611 -15.15 -7.53 -0.88
C TYR A 611 -15.29 -6.54 0.28
N THR A 612 -14.17 -6.25 0.94
CA THR A 612 -14.09 -5.36 2.10
C THR A 612 -12.79 -4.55 2.05
N SER A 613 -12.56 -3.62 3.00
CA SER A 613 -11.33 -2.80 3.01
C SER A 613 -10.03 -3.56 3.33
N LYS A 614 -10.11 -4.87 3.59
CA LYS A 614 -8.97 -5.73 3.91
C LYS A 614 -8.94 -6.97 3.02
N HIS A 615 -7.88 -7.11 2.25
CA HIS A 615 -7.63 -8.28 1.41
C HIS A 615 -7.59 -9.56 2.26
N GLY A 616 -8.19 -10.64 1.75
CA GLY A 616 -8.42 -11.88 2.49
C GLY A 616 -9.57 -11.84 3.50
N VAL A 617 -10.16 -10.67 3.79
CA VAL A 617 -11.36 -10.50 4.61
C VAL A 617 -12.57 -10.32 3.70
N TRP A 618 -13.48 -11.30 3.75
CA TRP A 618 -14.66 -11.37 2.90
C TRP A 618 -15.93 -11.06 3.70
N ILE A 619 -16.97 -10.58 3.02
CA ILE A 619 -18.31 -10.47 3.60
C ILE A 619 -18.86 -11.90 3.82
N PRO A 620 -19.31 -12.27 5.04
CA PRO A 620 -19.85 -13.60 5.31
C PRO A 620 -21.23 -13.81 4.65
N ASN A 621 -21.69 -15.07 4.63
CA ASN A 621 -23.03 -15.50 4.17
C ASN A 621 -23.39 -15.26 2.68
N ILE A 622 -22.56 -14.56 1.90
CA ILE A 622 -22.71 -14.49 0.43
C ILE A 622 -22.27 -15.84 -0.18
N PRO A 623 -23.06 -16.46 -1.08
CA PRO A 623 -22.75 -17.80 -1.60
C PRO A 623 -21.78 -17.77 -2.77
N SER A 624 -20.68 -18.53 -2.66
CA SER A 624 -19.73 -18.74 -3.75
C SER A 624 -20.29 -19.51 -4.96
N SER A 625 -21.50 -20.09 -4.85
CA SER A 625 -22.24 -20.63 -5.99
C SER A 625 -23.74 -20.55 -5.78
N LEU A 626 -24.45 -19.98 -6.75
CA LEU A 626 -25.90 -19.87 -6.80
C LEU A 626 -26.41 -20.47 -8.12
N SER A 627 -27.33 -21.43 -8.05
CA SER A 627 -27.97 -22.02 -9.24
C SER A 627 -29.25 -21.28 -9.58
N LEU A 628 -29.39 -20.80 -10.81
CA LEU A 628 -30.52 -20.00 -11.25
C LEU A 628 -31.66 -20.87 -11.81
N THR A 629 -32.89 -20.36 -11.74
CA THR A 629 -34.03 -20.93 -12.49
C THR A 629 -34.28 -20.12 -13.77
N THR A 630 -35.11 -20.64 -14.68
CA THR A 630 -35.46 -19.93 -15.93
C THR A 630 -36.53 -18.84 -15.76
N SER A 631 -36.91 -18.56 -14.52
CA SER A 631 -37.84 -17.48 -14.14
C SER A 631 -37.15 -16.57 -13.13
N TRP A 632 -37.51 -15.28 -13.14
CA TRP A 632 -37.03 -14.33 -12.14
C TRP A 632 -37.36 -14.79 -10.72
N GLN A 633 -36.33 -14.89 -9.88
CA GLN A 633 -36.44 -15.18 -8.45
C GLN A 633 -35.66 -14.14 -7.66
N ARG A 634 -36.19 -13.71 -6.51
CA ARG A 634 -35.45 -12.87 -5.57
C ARG A 634 -34.56 -13.74 -4.70
N TYR A 635 -33.31 -13.32 -4.55
CA TYR A 635 -32.33 -13.89 -3.65
C TYR A 635 -32.00 -12.87 -2.54
N THR A 636 -31.63 -13.34 -1.35
CA THR A 636 -31.44 -12.49 -0.17
C THR A 636 -30.41 -13.09 0.77
N TYR A 637 -29.44 -12.29 1.20
CA TYR A 637 -28.34 -12.68 2.07
C TYR A 637 -28.10 -11.59 3.12
N THR A 638 -28.27 -11.93 4.40
CA THR A 638 -28.07 -11.02 5.53
C THR A 638 -26.75 -11.36 6.23
N PHE A 639 -25.95 -10.33 6.52
CA PHE A 639 -24.60 -10.45 7.06
C PHE A 639 -24.24 -9.26 7.95
N THR A 640 -23.22 -9.46 8.78
CA THR A 640 -22.55 -8.37 9.49
C THR A 640 -21.30 -7.98 8.71
N VAL A 641 -21.11 -6.69 8.42
CA VAL A 641 -19.92 -6.23 7.70
C VAL A 641 -18.70 -6.17 8.63
N PRO A 642 -17.53 -6.72 8.25
CA PRO A 642 -16.39 -6.86 9.16
C PRO A 642 -15.49 -5.62 9.24
N ASN A 643 -15.72 -4.61 8.40
CA ASN A 643 -15.06 -3.30 8.38
C ASN A 643 -15.93 -2.31 7.59
N SER A 644 -15.48 -1.06 7.45
CA SER A 644 -16.28 0.04 6.91
C SER A 644 -16.50 0.07 5.38
N ILE A 645 -16.11 -0.97 4.63
CA ILE A 645 -16.31 -1.04 3.17
C ILE A 645 -16.98 -2.35 2.77
N ALA A 646 -17.90 -2.28 1.81
CA ALA A 646 -18.45 -3.41 1.08
C ALA A 646 -18.33 -3.19 -0.44
N SER A 647 -18.00 -4.23 -1.20
CA SER A 647 -18.24 -4.27 -2.65
C SER A 647 -18.76 -5.66 -3.03
N ILE A 648 -19.74 -5.72 -3.92
CA ILE A 648 -20.49 -6.94 -4.24
C ILE A 648 -20.14 -7.40 -5.65
N GLY A 649 -19.42 -8.53 -5.76
CA GLY A 649 -18.95 -9.10 -7.01
C GLY A 649 -19.79 -10.29 -7.50
N MET A 650 -19.89 -10.45 -8.81
CA MET A 650 -20.49 -11.61 -9.46
C MET A 650 -19.85 -12.01 -10.79
N THR A 651 -19.93 -13.29 -11.12
CA THR A 651 -19.52 -13.88 -12.41
C THR A 651 -20.32 -15.15 -12.72
N MET A 652 -20.18 -15.72 -13.91
CA MET A 652 -20.70 -17.04 -14.24
C MET A 652 -19.80 -18.15 -13.67
N ASN A 653 -20.37 -19.06 -12.89
CA ASN A 653 -19.64 -20.15 -12.25
C ASN A 653 -19.55 -21.39 -13.16
N SER A 654 -18.57 -21.40 -14.07
CA SER A 654 -18.16 -22.55 -14.90
C SER A 654 -19.34 -23.38 -15.42
N PRO A 655 -20.25 -22.77 -16.21
CA PRO A 655 -21.51 -23.41 -16.58
C PRO A 655 -21.28 -24.66 -17.44
N THR A 656 -22.18 -25.64 -17.34
CA THR A 656 -22.03 -26.94 -18.02
C THR A 656 -22.28 -26.90 -19.52
N SER A 657 -22.75 -25.76 -20.04
CA SER A 657 -22.99 -25.44 -21.44
C SER A 657 -23.08 -23.92 -21.58
N ASP A 658 -22.89 -23.39 -22.79
CA ASP A 658 -23.16 -21.98 -23.08
C ASP A 658 -24.58 -21.57 -22.65
N CYS A 659 -24.69 -20.43 -21.98
CA CYS A 659 -25.93 -19.90 -21.42
C CYS A 659 -25.81 -18.40 -21.08
N TYR A 660 -26.86 -17.81 -20.54
CA TYR A 660 -26.86 -16.46 -19.98
C TYR A 660 -27.42 -16.50 -18.56
N ALA A 661 -26.99 -15.55 -17.74
CA ALA A 661 -27.72 -15.11 -16.55
C ALA A 661 -28.18 -13.66 -16.76
N TRP A 662 -29.30 -13.30 -16.15
CA TRP A 662 -29.72 -11.91 -15.97
C TRP A 662 -29.82 -11.60 -14.49
N VAL A 663 -29.40 -10.40 -14.09
CA VAL A 663 -29.41 -9.89 -12.71
C VAL A 663 -29.95 -8.46 -12.70
N ASP A 664 -30.87 -8.17 -11.78
CA ASP A 664 -31.60 -6.90 -11.70
C ASP A 664 -31.95 -6.56 -10.24
N CYS A 665 -32.35 -5.31 -9.99
CA CYS A 665 -32.97 -4.83 -8.76
C CYS A 665 -32.09 -5.10 -7.53
N MET A 666 -30.80 -4.83 -7.67
CA MET A 666 -29.80 -5.07 -6.63
C MET A 666 -29.94 -4.08 -5.49
N GLN A 667 -29.97 -4.57 -4.26
CA GLN A 667 -30.20 -3.75 -3.08
C GLN A 667 -29.29 -4.18 -1.94
N LEU A 668 -28.42 -3.27 -1.51
CA LEU A 668 -27.68 -3.37 -0.25
C LEU A 668 -28.25 -2.34 0.72
N GLU A 669 -28.84 -2.82 1.82
CA GLU A 669 -29.54 -1.97 2.80
C GLU A 669 -29.10 -2.31 4.23
N LYS A 670 -29.02 -1.29 5.11
CA LYS A 670 -28.67 -1.46 6.54
C LYS A 670 -29.86 -2.02 7.34
N ALA A 671 -30.24 -3.26 7.04
CA ALA A 671 -31.37 -3.94 7.66
C ALA A 671 -31.10 -5.44 7.88
N SER A 672 -31.82 -6.03 8.83
CA SER A 672 -31.80 -7.48 9.14
C SER A 672 -32.70 -8.33 8.25
N SER A 673 -33.43 -7.72 7.31
CA SER A 673 -34.20 -8.39 6.26
C SER A 673 -34.41 -7.44 5.09
N ALA A 674 -34.47 -7.97 3.86
CA ALA A 674 -34.66 -7.14 2.68
C ALA A 674 -36.05 -6.48 2.66
N SER A 675 -36.10 -5.18 2.39
CA SER A 675 -37.34 -4.43 2.13
C SER A 675 -37.82 -4.66 0.69
N ASN A 676 -38.78 -3.88 0.17
CA ASN A 676 -39.07 -3.89 -1.27
C ASN A 676 -37.91 -3.26 -2.03
N PHE A 677 -37.72 -3.63 -3.31
CA PHE A 677 -36.73 -2.97 -4.14
C PHE A 677 -37.03 -1.47 -4.24
N THR A 678 -35.99 -0.66 -4.10
CA THR A 678 -36.02 0.81 -4.11
C THR A 678 -34.87 1.32 -4.98
N GLN A 679 -35.23 2.00 -6.07
CA GLN A 679 -34.32 2.80 -6.88
C GLN A 679 -33.99 4.12 -6.15
N ARG A 680 -32.82 4.73 -6.44
CA ARG A 680 -32.55 6.12 -6.01
C ARG A 680 -33.66 7.07 -6.52
N PRO A 681 -34.03 8.14 -5.78
CA PRO A 681 -35.13 9.03 -6.18
C PRO A 681 -34.95 9.62 -7.58
N TYR A 682 -33.70 10.01 -7.88
CA TYR A 682 -33.16 10.37 -9.18
C TYR A 682 -31.72 9.83 -9.26
N SER A 683 -31.23 9.60 -10.47
CA SER A 683 -29.88 9.12 -10.77
C SER A 683 -29.55 9.49 -12.20
N MET A 684 -28.27 9.77 -12.50
CA MET A 684 -27.86 10.37 -13.77
C MET A 684 -26.58 9.73 -14.30
N SER A 685 -26.47 9.63 -15.63
CA SER A 685 -25.22 9.27 -16.30
C SER A 685 -24.99 10.16 -17.51
N LEU A 686 -23.73 10.25 -17.90
CA LEU A 686 -23.39 10.65 -19.26
C LEU A 686 -23.74 9.50 -20.20
N VAL A 687 -24.04 9.86 -21.45
CA VAL A 687 -24.15 8.96 -22.60
C VAL A 687 -23.46 9.67 -23.75
N THR A 688 -22.51 9.01 -24.40
CA THR A 688 -21.75 9.53 -25.56
C THR A 688 -21.74 8.49 -26.68
N ASP A 689 -21.07 8.78 -27.79
CA ASP A 689 -20.88 7.81 -28.88
C ASP A 689 -19.85 6.69 -28.57
N GLU A 690 -19.05 6.81 -27.50
CA GLU A 690 -18.01 5.83 -27.12
C GLU A 690 -18.19 5.38 -25.66
N ASP A 691 -18.37 4.07 -25.43
CA ASP A 691 -18.74 3.50 -24.12
C ASP A 691 -17.75 3.84 -22.97
N ASN A 692 -16.51 4.25 -23.28
CA ASN A 692 -15.48 4.63 -22.31
C ASN A 692 -15.27 6.14 -22.16
N ASN A 693 -16.12 6.96 -22.80
CA ASN A 693 -16.07 8.42 -22.84
C ASN A 693 -14.69 8.99 -23.24
N LEU A 694 -13.98 8.36 -24.18
CA LEU A 694 -12.62 8.71 -24.61
C LEU A 694 -12.55 9.13 -26.10
N PHE A 695 -12.10 10.35 -26.37
CA PHE A 695 -12.18 11.00 -27.70
C PHE A 695 -10.85 11.67 -28.13
N GLU A 696 -10.64 11.87 -29.43
CA GLU A 696 -9.54 12.73 -29.92
C GLU A 696 -9.93 14.23 -29.91
N PRO A 697 -8.95 15.16 -29.85
CA PRO A 697 -9.24 16.59 -29.86
C PRO A 697 -9.92 17.04 -31.17
N GLY A 698 -11.13 17.57 -31.06
CA GLY A 698 -11.98 17.96 -32.19
C GLY A 698 -13.03 16.92 -32.62
N ASP A 699 -13.06 15.75 -31.98
CA ASP A 699 -14.25 14.89 -32.03
C ASP A 699 -15.41 15.53 -31.25
N ASN A 700 -16.62 15.35 -31.76
CA ASN A 700 -17.84 15.70 -31.02
C ASN A 700 -18.35 14.44 -30.29
N PRO A 701 -18.41 14.41 -28.95
CA PRO A 701 -18.82 13.23 -28.20
C PRO A 701 -20.33 12.90 -28.31
N ASN A 702 -21.13 13.77 -28.96
CA ASN A 702 -22.60 13.69 -29.04
C ASN A 702 -23.28 13.54 -27.66
N ALA A 703 -22.61 14.08 -26.64
CA ALA A 703 -22.93 13.92 -25.24
C ALA A 703 -24.40 14.21 -24.92
N SER A 704 -24.98 13.39 -24.05
CA SER A 704 -26.33 13.52 -23.53
C SER A 704 -26.35 13.06 -22.07
N VAL A 705 -27.13 13.72 -21.22
CA VAL A 705 -27.37 13.24 -19.85
C VAL A 705 -28.64 12.40 -19.82
N LYS A 706 -28.54 11.15 -19.39
CA LYS A 706 -29.70 10.30 -19.08
C LYS A 706 -30.11 10.56 -17.63
N ILE A 707 -31.39 10.84 -17.40
CA ILE A 707 -31.96 10.99 -16.05
C ILE A 707 -33.00 9.89 -15.84
N VAL A 708 -32.88 9.17 -14.71
CA VAL A 708 -33.79 8.09 -14.31
C VAL A 708 -34.29 8.35 -12.89
N GLY A 709 -35.61 8.34 -12.70
CA GLY A 709 -36.26 8.60 -11.41
C GLY A 709 -37.79 8.50 -11.47
N ASN A 710 -38.49 9.20 -10.58
CA ASN A 710 -39.94 9.08 -10.43
C ASN A 710 -40.75 9.47 -11.71
N PRO A 711 -41.58 8.56 -12.29
CA PRO A 711 -42.33 8.82 -13.53
C PRO A 711 -43.23 10.06 -13.51
N ASN A 712 -43.24 10.80 -14.62
CA ASN A 712 -43.99 12.04 -14.82
C ASN A 712 -43.56 13.22 -13.91
N THR A 713 -42.37 13.17 -13.32
CA THR A 713 -41.81 14.28 -12.52
C THR A 713 -41.07 15.28 -13.41
N SER A 714 -41.16 16.56 -13.06
CA SER A 714 -40.43 17.66 -13.70
C SER A 714 -39.35 18.22 -12.77
N GLY A 715 -38.23 18.68 -13.33
CA GLY A 715 -37.13 19.27 -12.58
C GLY A 715 -36.24 20.17 -13.45
N GLN A 716 -35.12 20.59 -12.89
CA GLN A 716 -34.05 21.30 -13.59
C GLN A 716 -32.76 20.48 -13.51
N LEU A 717 -32.08 20.30 -14.64
CA LEU A 717 -30.72 19.76 -14.69
C LEU A 717 -29.74 20.94 -14.77
N THR A 718 -28.65 20.88 -14.01
CA THR A 718 -27.46 21.71 -14.22
C THR A 718 -26.26 20.79 -14.42
N VAL A 719 -25.43 21.07 -15.41
CA VAL A 719 -24.23 20.28 -15.73
C VAL A 719 -22.99 21.16 -15.61
N TYR A 720 -22.01 20.66 -14.88
CA TYR A 720 -20.69 21.26 -14.71
C TYR A 720 -19.64 20.31 -15.28
N LEU A 721 -18.66 20.88 -15.98
CA LEU A 721 -17.38 20.21 -16.22
C LEU A 721 -16.40 20.71 -15.17
N GLN A 722 -15.63 19.82 -14.54
CA GLN A 722 -14.52 20.18 -13.68
C GLN A 722 -13.21 19.69 -14.29
N ASP A 723 -12.27 20.58 -14.54
CA ASP A 723 -10.96 20.21 -15.11
C ASP A 723 -10.01 19.55 -14.09
N PHE A 724 -8.88 19.05 -14.57
CA PHE A 724 -7.85 18.42 -13.75
C PHE A 724 -7.37 19.28 -12.57
N THR A 725 -7.40 20.61 -12.66
CA THR A 725 -7.01 21.50 -11.56
C THR A 725 -8.09 21.67 -10.49
N GLY A 726 -9.30 21.12 -10.72
CA GLY A 726 -10.46 21.25 -9.83
C GLY A 726 -11.34 22.46 -10.12
N LYS A 727 -11.08 23.20 -11.21
CA LYS A 727 -11.86 24.38 -11.60
C LYS A 727 -13.14 23.94 -12.33
N GLU A 728 -14.28 24.36 -11.79
CA GLU A 728 -15.61 24.06 -12.35
C GLU A 728 -16.05 25.10 -13.39
N TYR A 729 -16.72 24.63 -14.44
CA TYR A 729 -17.37 25.43 -15.48
C TYR A 729 -18.83 24.95 -15.60
N GLN A 730 -19.80 25.82 -15.33
CA GLN A 730 -21.20 25.51 -15.62
C GLN A 730 -21.41 25.56 -17.14
N VAL A 731 -21.68 24.42 -17.78
CA VAL A 731 -21.80 24.31 -19.24
C VAL A 731 -23.24 24.28 -19.74
N GLN A 732 -24.19 23.76 -18.94
CA GLN A 732 -25.59 23.68 -19.33
C GLN A 732 -26.54 23.79 -18.12
N GLN A 733 -27.74 24.34 -18.35
CA GLN A 733 -28.83 24.37 -17.39
C GLN A 733 -30.16 24.28 -18.14
N ASP A 734 -30.93 23.24 -17.86
CA ASP A 734 -32.11 22.84 -18.65
C ASP A 734 -33.30 22.44 -17.77
N TYR A 735 -34.50 22.43 -18.35
CA TYR A 735 -35.70 21.91 -17.69
C TYR A 735 -36.09 20.54 -18.24
N PHE A 736 -36.34 19.59 -17.35
CA PHE A 736 -36.61 18.21 -17.72
C PHE A 736 -37.98 17.73 -17.28
N ASN A 737 -38.50 16.73 -18.00
CA ASN A 737 -39.70 16.00 -17.66
C ASN A 737 -39.41 14.51 -17.88
N LEU A 738 -39.54 13.71 -16.83
CA LEU A 738 -39.43 12.26 -16.91
C LEU A 738 -40.70 11.68 -17.54
N SER A 739 -40.55 10.73 -18.45
CA SER A 739 -41.68 10.09 -19.13
C SER A 739 -42.50 9.20 -18.17
N SER A 740 -43.56 8.58 -18.67
CA SER A 740 -44.32 7.56 -17.93
C SER A 740 -43.49 6.32 -17.55
N ASN A 741 -42.30 6.12 -18.10
CA ASN A 741 -41.33 5.09 -17.69
C ASN A 741 -40.25 5.57 -16.70
N GLY A 742 -40.33 6.81 -16.21
CA GLY A 742 -39.34 7.35 -15.26
C GLY A 742 -38.06 7.92 -15.88
N GLN A 743 -37.95 7.96 -17.21
CA GLN A 743 -36.70 8.35 -17.88
C GLN A 743 -36.85 9.56 -18.79
N THR A 744 -35.73 10.26 -19.01
CA THR A 744 -35.56 11.25 -20.08
C THR A 744 -34.08 11.36 -20.46
N ILE A 745 -33.80 11.92 -21.64
CA ILE A 745 -32.44 12.14 -22.14
C ILE A 745 -32.34 13.60 -22.60
N ILE A 746 -31.29 14.30 -22.18
CA ILE A 746 -31.05 15.72 -22.48
C ILE A 746 -29.72 15.84 -23.21
N THR A 747 -29.79 16.07 -24.53
CA THR A 747 -28.60 16.33 -25.35
C THR A 747 -27.85 17.55 -24.83
N GLN A 748 -26.54 17.39 -24.67
CA GLN A 748 -25.64 18.43 -24.25
C GLN A 748 -25.19 19.24 -25.46
N ASN A 749 -25.34 20.56 -25.39
CA ASN A 749 -24.88 21.52 -26.39
C ASN A 749 -23.55 22.13 -25.94
N TRP A 750 -22.61 21.26 -25.54
CA TRP A 750 -21.22 21.66 -25.33
C TRP A 750 -20.66 22.24 -26.64
N ASP A 751 -19.69 23.15 -26.56
CA ASP A 751 -18.96 23.55 -27.76
C ASP A 751 -18.30 22.30 -28.36
N THR A 752 -18.33 22.13 -29.68
CA THR A 752 -17.83 20.92 -30.36
C THR A 752 -16.30 20.80 -30.35
N ASN A 753 -15.66 21.59 -29.49
CA ASN A 753 -14.22 21.74 -29.33
C ASN A 753 -13.93 21.80 -27.82
N LEU A 754 -14.28 20.74 -27.08
CA LEU A 754 -13.72 20.57 -25.73
C LEU A 754 -12.20 20.50 -25.86
N ASP A 755 -11.51 21.27 -25.02
CA ASP A 755 -10.05 21.24 -24.96
C ASP A 755 -9.54 19.85 -24.55
N ARG A 756 -8.25 19.60 -24.82
CA ARG A 756 -7.59 18.38 -24.37
C ARG A 756 -7.56 18.34 -22.85
N GLY A 757 -8.18 17.34 -22.24
CA GLY A 757 -8.39 17.30 -20.79
C GLY A 757 -9.09 16.05 -20.31
N LEU A 758 -8.88 15.72 -19.03
CA LEU A 758 -9.80 14.90 -18.25
C LEU A 758 -10.78 15.83 -17.53
N TYR A 759 -12.07 15.57 -17.69
CA TYR A 759 -13.14 16.33 -17.03
C TYR A 759 -14.03 15.41 -16.21
N VAL A 760 -14.29 15.78 -14.96
CA VAL A 760 -15.43 15.22 -14.20
C VAL A 760 -16.69 15.93 -14.68
N VAL A 761 -17.69 15.15 -15.07
CA VAL A 761 -19.02 15.63 -15.47
C VAL A 761 -19.94 15.52 -14.27
N LYS A 762 -20.08 16.62 -13.54
CA LYS A 762 -20.92 16.73 -12.35
C LYS A 762 -22.32 17.15 -12.77
N MET A 763 -23.30 16.29 -12.52
CA MET A 763 -24.69 16.48 -12.91
C MET A 763 -25.53 16.73 -11.65
N VAL A 764 -26.36 17.77 -11.66
CA VAL A 764 -27.22 18.14 -10.52
C VAL A 764 -28.67 18.28 -10.98
N ALA A 765 -29.57 17.45 -10.44
CA ALA A 765 -31.00 17.48 -10.73
C ALA A 765 -31.79 18.10 -9.58
N THR A 766 -32.20 19.36 -9.72
CA THR A 766 -33.09 20.05 -8.79
C THR A 766 -34.54 19.61 -9.01
N VAL A 767 -35.14 18.92 -8.04
CA VAL A 767 -36.54 18.49 -8.04
C VAL A 767 -37.23 18.96 -6.77
N SER A 768 -38.30 19.76 -6.90
CA SER A 768 -39.06 20.32 -5.77
C SER A 768 -38.24 21.12 -4.74
N SER A 769 -37.10 21.69 -5.15
CA SER A 769 -36.08 22.36 -4.29
C SER A 769 -35.22 21.41 -3.44
N THR A 770 -35.18 20.12 -3.78
CA THR A 770 -34.13 19.19 -3.36
C THR A 770 -33.22 18.93 -4.55
N ASP A 771 -31.92 19.12 -4.38
CA ASP A 771 -30.92 18.73 -5.36
C ASP A 771 -30.54 17.26 -5.17
N TYR A 772 -30.13 16.64 -6.27
CA TYR A 772 -29.57 15.28 -6.31
C TYR A 772 -28.35 15.32 -7.24
N GLN A 773 -27.21 14.79 -6.83
CA GLN A 773 -25.98 14.80 -7.62
C GLN A 773 -25.53 13.41 -8.08
N ASP A 774 -24.98 13.35 -9.28
CA ASP A 774 -24.30 12.16 -9.83
C ASP A 774 -23.07 12.61 -10.63
N PHE A 775 -22.11 11.70 -10.79
CA PHE A 775 -20.80 11.98 -11.39
C PHE A 775 -20.50 11.01 -12.53
N ASP A 776 -19.86 11.53 -13.58
CA ASP A 776 -19.32 10.76 -14.71
C ASP A 776 -18.00 11.40 -15.16
N ARG A 777 -17.34 10.87 -16.20
CA ARG A 777 -16.12 11.48 -16.77
C ARG A 777 -16.13 11.51 -18.29
N ILE A 778 -15.40 12.47 -18.85
CA ILE A 778 -15.01 12.48 -20.27
C ILE A 778 -13.54 12.84 -20.41
N ALA A 779 -12.84 12.16 -21.32
CA ALA A 779 -11.42 12.34 -21.59
C ALA A 779 -11.19 12.68 -23.07
N ILE A 780 -10.60 13.84 -23.32
CA ILE A 780 -10.21 14.31 -24.66
C ILE A 780 -8.69 14.22 -24.76
N MET A 781 -8.14 13.31 -25.56
CA MET A 781 -6.69 13.14 -25.72
C MET A 781 -6.30 12.61 -27.11
N PRO A 782 -5.20 13.10 -27.71
CA PRO A 782 -4.75 12.59 -29.01
C PRO A 782 -4.20 11.17 -28.86
N PHE A 783 -4.75 10.23 -29.62
CA PHE A 783 -4.48 8.80 -29.44
C PHE A 783 -3.06 8.45 -29.89
N ALA A 784 -2.34 7.71 -29.06
CA ALA A 784 -1.15 7.00 -29.49
C ALA A 784 -1.54 5.77 -30.32
N THR A 785 -0.57 5.24 -31.08
CA THR A 785 -0.74 4.13 -32.00
C THR A 785 0.37 3.11 -31.82
N THR A 786 0.27 1.97 -32.50
CA THR A 786 1.31 0.92 -32.54
C THR A 786 2.65 1.41 -33.11
N SER A 787 2.69 2.58 -33.77
CA SER A 787 3.89 3.21 -34.34
C SER A 787 4.36 4.48 -33.62
N THR A 788 3.68 4.92 -32.56
CA THR A 788 4.10 6.09 -31.77
C THR A 788 5.47 5.85 -31.13
N PRO A 789 6.50 6.69 -31.37
CA PRO A 789 7.84 6.44 -30.85
C PRO A 789 7.92 6.52 -29.32
N GLY A 790 8.74 5.66 -28.71
CA GLY A 790 9.03 5.69 -27.28
C GLY A 790 8.02 4.96 -26.40
N ARG A 791 6.85 4.56 -26.94
CA ARG A 791 5.78 3.88 -26.19
C ARG A 791 6.24 2.65 -25.41
N GLN A 792 7.27 1.94 -25.89
CA GLN A 792 7.82 0.74 -25.26
C GLN A 792 8.45 1.00 -23.88
N LEU A 793 8.81 2.24 -23.53
CA LEU A 793 9.24 2.57 -22.17
C LEU A 793 8.11 2.37 -21.16
N PHE A 794 6.88 2.75 -21.52
CA PHE A 794 5.74 2.64 -20.63
C PHE A 794 5.19 1.20 -20.68
N ALA A 795 5.25 0.50 -19.56
CA ALA A 795 4.80 -0.87 -19.43
C ALA A 795 3.77 -1.05 -18.31
N LEU A 796 2.95 -2.10 -18.41
CA LEU A 796 1.98 -2.49 -17.38
C LEU A 796 2.19 -3.93 -16.90
N HIS A 797 1.69 -4.23 -15.69
CA HIS A 797 1.54 -5.60 -15.24
C HIS A 797 0.30 -6.26 -15.86
N GLY A 798 0.52 -7.23 -16.75
CA GLY A 798 -0.53 -7.91 -17.53
C GLY A 798 -1.34 -8.96 -16.75
N GLY A 799 -0.86 -9.40 -15.59
CA GLY A 799 -1.57 -10.36 -14.73
C GLY A 799 -2.81 -9.80 -14.01
N ALA A 800 -3.16 -8.53 -14.27
CA ALA A 800 -4.47 -7.95 -13.93
C ALA A 800 -5.45 -7.97 -15.12
N THR A 801 -4.95 -8.01 -16.36
CA THR A 801 -5.74 -7.92 -17.61
C THR A 801 -6.11 -9.30 -18.17
N ASP A 802 -5.29 -10.32 -17.92
CA ASP A 802 -5.49 -11.68 -18.42
C ASP A 802 -6.78 -12.34 -17.90
N GLN A 803 -7.13 -12.09 -16.64
CA GLN A 803 -8.32 -12.58 -15.95
C GLN A 803 -9.65 -12.05 -16.52
N LEU A 804 -9.61 -10.99 -17.33
CA LEU A 804 -10.79 -10.24 -17.78
C LEU A 804 -11.32 -10.74 -19.15
N GLY A 805 -10.44 -11.29 -19.99
CA GLY A 805 -10.78 -11.96 -21.25
C GLY A 805 -11.23 -11.07 -22.42
N GLU A 806 -11.32 -9.76 -22.20
CA GLU A 806 -11.68 -8.74 -23.20
C GLU A 806 -10.43 -8.00 -23.71
N TRP A 807 -9.35 -8.74 -23.88
CA TRP A 807 -7.99 -8.21 -24.10
C TRP A 807 -7.88 -7.23 -25.27
N ASP A 808 -8.62 -7.45 -26.36
CA ASP A 808 -8.57 -6.60 -27.55
C ASP A 808 -9.02 -5.15 -27.25
N ARG A 809 -10.11 -4.99 -26.47
CA ARG A 809 -10.61 -3.71 -25.96
C ARG A 809 -9.58 -3.01 -25.07
N GLN A 810 -8.92 -3.78 -24.20
CA GLN A 810 -7.97 -3.27 -23.21
C GLN A 810 -6.65 -2.85 -23.88
N TYR A 811 -6.11 -3.64 -24.80
CA TYR A 811 -4.87 -3.29 -25.51
C TYR A 811 -5.07 -2.23 -26.61
N ASP A 812 -6.29 -2.02 -27.10
CA ASP A 812 -6.66 -0.78 -27.81
C ASP A 812 -6.60 0.44 -26.88
N TYR A 813 -7.27 0.40 -25.72
CA TYR A 813 -7.24 1.47 -24.72
C TYR A 813 -5.81 1.82 -24.29
N PHE A 814 -5.01 0.82 -23.90
CA PHE A 814 -3.60 1.01 -23.54
C PHE A 814 -2.74 1.50 -24.74
N THR A 815 -3.10 1.16 -25.98
CA THR A 815 -2.45 1.69 -27.19
C THR A 815 -2.78 3.17 -27.42
N LYS A 816 -4.05 3.57 -27.28
CA LYS A 816 -4.51 4.96 -27.36
C LYS A 816 -3.87 5.82 -26.26
N MET A 817 -3.77 5.27 -25.05
CA MET A 817 -3.05 5.86 -23.91
C MET A 817 -1.56 6.06 -24.20
N GLY A 818 -0.89 5.08 -24.83
CA GLY A 818 0.53 5.16 -25.16
C GLY A 818 1.44 4.14 -24.49
N VAL A 819 0.87 3.13 -23.83
CA VAL A 819 1.61 1.98 -23.31
C VAL A 819 2.08 1.10 -24.48
N GLY A 820 3.30 0.60 -24.40
CA GLY A 820 3.91 -0.20 -25.48
C GLY A 820 4.53 -1.51 -25.05
N SER A 821 4.40 -1.89 -23.79
CA SER A 821 5.08 -3.03 -23.17
C SER A 821 4.24 -3.68 -22.06
N SER A 822 4.49 -4.96 -21.76
CA SER A 822 3.75 -5.71 -20.73
C SER A 822 4.55 -6.86 -20.13
N ILE A 823 4.43 -7.07 -18.81
CA ILE A 823 4.96 -8.22 -18.08
C ILE A 823 3.85 -9.19 -17.63
N PHE A 824 4.09 -10.50 -17.78
CA PHE A 824 3.29 -11.57 -17.19
C PHE A 824 4.21 -12.55 -16.46
N PHE A 825 3.92 -12.93 -15.21
CA PHE A 825 4.80 -13.87 -14.50
C PHE A 825 4.93 -15.21 -15.22
N ASP A 826 3.81 -15.81 -15.56
CA ASP A 826 3.75 -17.07 -16.30
C ASP A 826 3.18 -16.89 -17.70
N PRO A 827 3.51 -17.80 -18.65
CA PRO A 827 2.92 -17.83 -19.97
C PRO A 827 1.38 -18.00 -19.92
N THR A 828 0.68 -16.94 -20.29
CA THR A 828 -0.78 -16.85 -20.33
C THR A 828 -1.36 -17.51 -21.59
N ASP A 829 -2.69 -17.47 -21.75
CA ASP A 829 -3.37 -18.07 -22.89
C ASP A 829 -2.82 -17.56 -24.24
N ALA A 830 -2.64 -18.45 -25.21
CA ALA A 830 -2.07 -18.12 -26.52
C ALA A 830 -2.83 -16.99 -27.26
N GLY A 831 -4.11 -16.77 -26.94
CA GLY A 831 -4.90 -15.66 -27.45
C GLY A 831 -4.40 -14.27 -27.02
N VAL A 832 -3.96 -14.08 -25.77
CA VAL A 832 -3.51 -12.73 -25.32
C VAL A 832 -2.23 -12.32 -26.03
N TYR A 833 -1.33 -13.27 -26.32
CA TYR A 833 -0.14 -12.99 -27.13
C TYR A 833 -0.45 -12.66 -28.59
N SER A 834 -1.55 -13.17 -29.15
CA SER A 834 -2.01 -12.73 -30.47
C SER A 834 -2.47 -11.27 -30.43
N VAL A 835 -3.13 -10.84 -29.34
CA VAL A 835 -3.56 -9.45 -29.14
C VAL A 835 -2.35 -8.53 -28.94
N LEU A 836 -1.42 -8.88 -28.05
CA LEU A 836 -0.17 -8.14 -27.82
C LEU A 836 0.66 -7.98 -29.12
N SER A 837 0.67 -9.01 -29.97
CA SER A 837 1.31 -8.96 -31.29
C SER A 837 0.60 -8.01 -32.26
N ASN A 838 -0.74 -8.03 -32.31
CA ASN A 838 -1.53 -7.09 -33.12
C ASN A 838 -1.26 -5.63 -32.73
N TYR A 839 -1.18 -5.34 -31.42
CA TYR A 839 -0.95 -4.00 -30.90
C TYR A 839 0.53 -3.61 -30.80
N ASN A 840 1.48 -4.42 -31.27
CA ASN A 840 2.93 -4.16 -31.18
C ASN A 840 3.40 -3.83 -29.74
N PHE A 841 3.08 -4.74 -28.80
CA PHE A 841 3.59 -4.69 -27.42
C PHE A 841 4.90 -5.46 -27.28
N THR A 842 5.88 -4.89 -26.57
CA THR A 842 7.03 -5.65 -26.07
C THR A 842 6.57 -6.53 -24.92
N ASN A 843 6.52 -7.83 -25.15
CA ASN A 843 6.10 -8.81 -24.16
C ASN A 843 7.29 -9.49 -23.48
N LEU A 844 7.23 -9.64 -22.16
CA LEU A 844 8.21 -10.34 -21.33
C LEU A 844 7.55 -11.24 -20.27
N SER A 845 8.23 -12.31 -19.86
CA SER A 845 7.71 -13.23 -18.85
C SER A 845 8.81 -13.91 -18.03
N SER A 846 8.48 -14.54 -16.90
CA SER A 846 9.46 -15.32 -16.14
C SER A 846 9.59 -16.74 -16.67
N ILE A 847 10.84 -17.21 -16.71
CA ILE A 847 11.13 -18.61 -17.00
C ILE A 847 10.65 -19.54 -15.88
N LEU A 848 10.43 -19.04 -14.67
CA LEU A 848 10.01 -19.80 -13.48
C LEU A 848 8.52 -19.58 -13.16
N GLU A 849 7.84 -20.61 -12.65
CA GLU A 849 6.48 -20.51 -12.11
C GLU A 849 6.41 -19.47 -10.97
N GLY A 850 5.40 -18.59 -11.01
CA GLY A 850 5.25 -17.49 -10.06
C GLY A 850 6.44 -16.52 -10.01
N GLY A 851 7.34 -16.57 -10.99
CA GLY A 851 8.59 -15.84 -11.00
C GLY A 851 9.79 -16.50 -10.29
N HIS A 852 9.60 -17.58 -9.53
CA HIS A 852 10.67 -18.10 -8.64
C HIS A 852 10.78 -19.63 -8.53
N ARG A 853 9.76 -20.40 -8.96
CA ARG A 853 9.74 -21.86 -8.81
C ARG A 853 9.95 -22.62 -10.11
N ALA A 854 10.49 -23.82 -10.01
CA ALA A 854 10.26 -24.89 -10.96
C ALA A 854 9.42 -25.96 -10.23
N ASP A 855 8.09 -25.77 -10.17
CA ASP A 855 7.18 -26.61 -9.39
C ASP A 855 7.27 -28.08 -9.81
N SER A 856 7.49 -28.32 -11.11
CA SER A 856 7.69 -29.66 -11.68
C SER A 856 8.98 -30.36 -11.23
N LEU A 857 9.96 -29.60 -10.71
CA LEU A 857 11.21 -30.09 -10.12
C LEU A 857 11.21 -30.00 -8.58
N SER A 858 10.27 -29.24 -7.99
CA SER A 858 10.23 -28.89 -6.57
C SER A 858 11.46 -28.09 -6.09
N ILE A 859 11.86 -27.09 -6.89
CA ILE A 859 12.96 -26.14 -6.61
C ILE A 859 12.36 -24.73 -6.50
N ASP A 860 12.75 -23.96 -5.48
CA ASP A 860 12.39 -22.55 -5.29
C ASP A 860 13.65 -21.66 -5.17
N LEU A 861 13.98 -20.90 -6.22
CA LEU A 861 15.20 -20.09 -6.28
C LEU A 861 15.15 -18.79 -5.45
N LYS A 862 14.15 -18.59 -4.58
CA LYS A 862 14.24 -17.62 -3.48
C LYS A 862 14.93 -18.19 -2.23
N ASP A 863 14.86 -19.50 -1.99
CA ASP A 863 15.30 -20.17 -0.77
C ASP A 863 16.31 -21.32 -1.01
N ASP A 864 16.27 -21.99 -2.18
CA ASP A 864 17.12 -23.14 -2.53
C ASP A 864 18.40 -22.70 -3.29
N PHE A 865 19.53 -22.64 -2.57
CA PHE A 865 20.82 -22.18 -3.11
C PHE A 865 21.90 -23.28 -3.24
N ASP A 866 21.62 -24.56 -2.99
CA ASP A 866 22.61 -25.66 -3.07
C ASP A 866 22.13 -26.75 -4.06
N LEU A 867 22.28 -26.47 -5.36
CA LEU A 867 21.77 -27.31 -6.44
C LEU A 867 22.82 -28.31 -6.92
N THR A 868 22.43 -29.58 -7.07
CA THR A 868 23.32 -30.57 -7.68
C THR A 868 23.44 -30.37 -9.20
N SER A 869 24.51 -30.91 -9.80
CA SER A 869 24.70 -30.91 -11.26
C SER A 869 23.59 -31.62 -12.03
N GLN A 870 22.75 -32.43 -11.37
CA GLN A 870 21.55 -33.02 -11.98
C GLN A 870 20.40 -32.00 -12.00
N GLU A 871 20.13 -31.32 -10.89
CA GLU A 871 19.10 -30.28 -10.82
C GLU A 871 19.40 -29.09 -11.74
N LEU A 872 20.68 -28.70 -11.91
CA LEU A 872 21.09 -27.73 -12.94
C LEU A 872 20.79 -28.23 -14.37
N SER A 873 21.03 -29.51 -14.67
CA SER A 873 20.68 -30.10 -15.98
C SER A 873 19.16 -30.19 -16.20
N ASP A 874 18.39 -30.38 -15.12
CA ASP A 874 16.93 -30.45 -15.18
C ASP A 874 16.31 -29.05 -15.28
N LEU A 875 16.88 -28.02 -14.63
CA LEU A 875 16.53 -26.60 -14.82
C LEU A 875 16.79 -26.13 -16.26
N GLN A 876 17.94 -26.48 -16.86
CA GLN A 876 18.20 -26.21 -18.28
C GLN A 876 17.13 -26.86 -19.19
N THR A 877 16.76 -28.10 -18.88
CA THR A 877 15.76 -28.86 -19.64
C THR A 877 14.36 -28.26 -19.48
N TYR A 878 13.98 -27.86 -18.27
CA TYR A 878 12.75 -27.16 -17.94
C TYR A 878 12.65 -25.81 -18.68
N ALA A 879 13.69 -24.98 -18.62
CA ALA A 879 13.74 -23.69 -19.30
C ALA A 879 13.66 -23.82 -20.83
N TYR A 880 14.38 -24.80 -21.41
CA TYR A 880 14.26 -25.14 -22.83
C TYR A 880 12.81 -25.50 -23.20
N ASN A 881 12.13 -26.33 -22.39
CA ASN A 881 10.75 -26.75 -22.66
C ASN A 881 9.76 -25.57 -22.55
N LYS A 882 9.85 -24.73 -21.49
CA LYS A 882 8.94 -23.58 -21.30
C LYS A 882 9.12 -22.53 -22.39
N ALA A 883 10.37 -22.25 -22.79
CA ALA A 883 10.67 -21.32 -23.89
C ALA A 883 10.30 -21.89 -25.28
N GLN A 884 10.49 -23.20 -25.52
CA GLN A 884 10.07 -23.85 -26.77
C GLN A 884 8.54 -23.92 -26.92
N ALA A 885 7.81 -24.08 -25.82
CA ALA A 885 6.35 -24.01 -25.81
C ALA A 885 5.81 -22.59 -26.08
N ASN A 886 6.63 -21.55 -25.83
CA ASN A 886 6.22 -20.15 -25.88
C ASN A 886 7.13 -19.28 -26.79
N PRO A 887 7.25 -19.60 -28.10
CA PRO A 887 8.12 -18.89 -29.03
C PRO A 887 7.76 -17.41 -29.25
N GLN A 888 6.56 -16.99 -28.83
CA GLN A 888 6.09 -15.60 -28.83
C GLN A 888 6.69 -14.74 -27.70
N ILE A 889 7.32 -15.35 -26.70
CA ILE A 889 7.97 -14.65 -25.59
C ILE A 889 9.46 -14.49 -25.94
N THR A 890 9.86 -13.26 -26.24
CA THR A 890 11.22 -12.92 -26.69
C THR A 890 12.14 -12.42 -25.58
N HIS A 891 11.59 -12.08 -24.40
CA HIS A 891 12.35 -11.58 -23.25
C HIS A 891 11.97 -12.39 -22.00
N TRP A 892 12.97 -12.97 -21.34
CA TRP A 892 12.80 -13.90 -20.22
C TRP A 892 13.50 -13.40 -18.94
N LYS A 893 12.72 -13.24 -17.88
CA LYS A 893 13.11 -12.90 -16.50
C LYS A 893 13.51 -14.20 -15.79
N LEU A 894 14.65 -14.20 -15.09
CA LEU A 894 15.19 -15.41 -14.45
C LEU A 894 14.52 -15.66 -13.09
N VAL A 895 15.01 -15.05 -12.01
CA VAL A 895 14.41 -15.14 -10.67
C VAL A 895 13.82 -13.80 -10.25
N ASN A 896 12.52 -13.80 -9.92
CA ASN A 896 11.79 -12.66 -9.36
C ASN A 896 12.13 -12.43 -7.89
N GLU A 897 12.63 -11.24 -7.56
CA GLU A 897 12.88 -10.79 -6.18
C GLU A 897 13.62 -11.84 -5.32
N PRO A 898 14.83 -12.26 -5.70
CA PRO A 898 15.65 -13.16 -4.89
C PRO A 898 15.99 -12.53 -3.54
N ASN A 899 16.39 -13.34 -2.56
CA ASN A 899 16.78 -12.84 -1.24
C ASN A 899 18.12 -12.09 -1.29
N THR A 900 18.08 -10.76 -1.44
CA THR A 900 19.28 -9.90 -1.50
C THR A 900 20.08 -9.80 -0.19
N SER A 901 19.69 -10.52 0.87
CA SER A 901 20.48 -10.60 2.12
C SER A 901 21.44 -11.80 2.17
N GLN A 902 21.26 -12.80 1.31
CA GLN A 902 22.06 -14.02 1.24
C GLN A 902 23.14 -13.90 0.16
N ASN A 903 24.26 -13.29 0.54
CA ASN A 903 25.36 -12.93 -0.36
C ASN A 903 26.70 -13.58 0.04
N SER A 904 26.70 -14.81 0.58
CA SER A 904 27.97 -15.55 0.68
C SER A 904 28.43 -15.97 -0.72
N GLN A 905 29.75 -16.11 -0.90
CA GLN A 905 30.32 -16.47 -2.21
C GLN A 905 29.71 -17.76 -2.77
N ALA A 906 29.41 -18.76 -1.93
CA ALA A 906 28.81 -20.02 -2.38
C ALA A 906 27.35 -19.87 -2.83
N GLU A 907 26.55 -19.03 -2.14
CA GLU A 907 25.17 -18.72 -2.57
C GLU A 907 25.17 -17.97 -3.91
N LEU A 908 26.14 -17.05 -4.11
CA LEU A 908 26.34 -16.34 -5.37
C LEU A 908 26.82 -17.25 -6.50
N ASP A 909 27.85 -18.08 -6.27
CA ASP A 909 28.38 -19.04 -7.24
C ASP A 909 27.28 -20.00 -7.73
N ASN A 910 26.50 -20.57 -6.81
CA ASN A 910 25.41 -21.49 -7.13
C ASN A 910 24.23 -20.79 -7.83
N MET A 911 23.93 -19.53 -7.50
CA MET A 911 22.94 -18.72 -8.22
C MET A 911 23.41 -18.41 -9.65
N ILE A 912 24.70 -18.13 -9.87
CA ILE A 912 25.28 -17.94 -11.21
C ILE A 912 25.17 -19.22 -12.04
N ASP A 913 25.44 -20.40 -11.47
CA ASP A 913 25.24 -21.69 -12.14
C ASP A 913 23.75 -21.93 -12.48
N ALA A 914 22.81 -21.59 -11.59
CA ALA A 914 21.37 -21.68 -11.84
C ALA A 914 20.92 -20.74 -12.98
N MET A 915 21.36 -19.48 -12.95
CA MET A 915 21.12 -18.49 -14.01
C MET A 915 21.70 -18.98 -15.35
N GLY A 916 22.90 -19.56 -15.34
CA GLY A 916 23.57 -20.12 -16.51
C GLY A 916 22.80 -21.29 -17.12
N ALA A 917 22.30 -22.21 -16.30
CA ALA A 917 21.47 -23.34 -16.74
C ALA A 917 20.15 -22.88 -17.38
N LEU A 918 19.42 -21.97 -16.73
CA LEU A 918 18.17 -21.40 -17.26
C LEU A 918 18.41 -20.66 -18.59
N ALA A 919 19.43 -19.79 -18.64
CA ALA A 919 19.81 -19.05 -19.84
C ALA A 919 20.22 -19.98 -21.00
N ALA A 920 20.99 -21.04 -20.72
CA ALA A 920 21.35 -22.04 -21.73
C ALA A 920 20.10 -22.73 -22.31
N GLY A 921 19.10 -23.06 -21.48
CA GLY A 921 17.83 -23.61 -21.91
C GLY A 921 17.05 -22.67 -22.82
N ILE A 922 16.89 -21.41 -22.39
CA ILE A 922 16.23 -20.34 -23.17
C ILE A 922 16.90 -20.16 -24.54
N LYS A 923 18.23 -19.99 -24.57
CA LYS A 923 19.00 -19.77 -25.82
C LYS A 923 19.01 -21.02 -26.73
N GLN A 924 18.93 -22.22 -26.16
CA GLN A 924 18.78 -23.47 -26.91
C GLN A 924 17.41 -23.59 -27.58
N ALA A 925 16.35 -23.08 -26.96
CA ALA A 925 15.00 -23.04 -27.55
C ALA A 925 14.86 -21.91 -28.59
N ASN A 926 15.39 -20.72 -28.28
CA ASN A 926 15.39 -19.56 -29.15
C ASN A 926 16.69 -18.73 -28.97
N ALA A 927 17.63 -18.88 -29.90
CA ALA A 927 18.92 -18.18 -29.84
C ALA A 927 18.81 -16.64 -29.91
N ASN A 928 17.68 -16.10 -30.38
CA ASN A 928 17.41 -14.66 -30.43
C ASN A 928 16.71 -14.13 -29.17
N ALA A 929 16.26 -15.01 -28.26
CA ALA A 929 15.60 -14.59 -27.03
C ALA A 929 16.59 -13.84 -26.12
N LYS A 930 16.08 -12.85 -25.39
CA LYS A 930 16.80 -12.02 -24.43
C LYS A 930 16.62 -12.56 -23.02
N VAL A 931 17.72 -12.60 -22.27
CA VAL A 931 17.76 -13.04 -20.87
C VAL A 931 18.02 -11.82 -20.00
N MET A 932 17.14 -11.56 -19.03
CA MET A 932 17.36 -10.57 -17.98
C MET A 932 18.12 -11.19 -16.80
N THR A 933 18.76 -10.37 -15.97
CA THR A 933 19.19 -10.79 -14.64
C THR A 933 18.00 -11.25 -13.79
N ASN A 934 18.29 -11.80 -12.61
CA ASN A 934 17.33 -11.73 -11.51
C ASN A 934 17.05 -10.25 -11.19
N ASP A 935 15.84 -9.92 -10.76
CA ASP A 935 15.43 -8.56 -10.43
C ASP A 935 15.06 -8.41 -8.95
N PRO A 936 15.88 -7.71 -8.14
CA PRO A 936 15.60 -7.52 -6.72
C PRO A 936 14.48 -6.49 -6.50
N SER A 937 13.75 -6.68 -5.40
CA SER A 937 12.53 -5.93 -4.97
C SER A 937 12.72 -4.45 -4.66
N ASN A 938 13.93 -3.92 -4.85
CA ASN A 938 14.31 -2.56 -4.52
C ASN A 938 15.50 -2.12 -5.39
N MET A 939 15.66 -0.81 -5.59
CA MET A 939 16.79 -0.22 -6.32
C MET A 939 17.70 0.60 -5.39
N HIS A 940 17.75 0.28 -4.09
CA HIS A 940 18.66 0.99 -3.19
C HIS A 940 20.12 0.64 -3.53
N PRO A 941 21.05 1.62 -3.49
CA PRO A 941 22.49 1.46 -3.75
C PRO A 941 23.16 0.28 -3.05
N SER A 942 22.60 -0.13 -1.93
CA SER A 942 23.25 -0.89 -0.88
C SER A 942 22.57 -2.21 -0.55
N THR A 943 21.46 -2.53 -1.23
CA THR A 943 20.80 -3.84 -1.22
C THR A 943 20.57 -4.33 -2.64
N GLY A 944 19.60 -3.78 -3.38
CA GLY A 944 19.27 -4.24 -4.72
C GLY A 944 20.35 -3.95 -5.77
N ILE A 945 20.89 -2.73 -5.82
CA ILE A 945 21.99 -2.40 -6.73
C ILE A 945 23.24 -3.22 -6.35
N HIS A 946 23.52 -3.37 -5.05
CA HIS A 946 24.65 -4.16 -4.56
C HIS A 946 24.53 -5.66 -4.88
N TYR A 947 23.31 -6.22 -4.90
CA TYR A 947 23.07 -7.59 -5.32
C TYR A 947 23.37 -7.77 -6.82
N ILE A 948 22.92 -6.86 -7.69
CA ILE A 948 23.25 -6.89 -9.12
C ILE A 948 24.76 -6.73 -9.35
N ASP A 949 25.42 -5.82 -8.63
CA ASP A 949 26.88 -5.65 -8.64
C ASP A 949 27.61 -6.97 -8.34
N LYS A 950 27.20 -7.67 -7.27
CA LYS A 950 27.78 -8.96 -6.89
C LYS A 950 27.47 -10.07 -7.89
N LEU A 951 26.33 -10.06 -8.58
CA LEU A 951 26.09 -10.98 -9.71
C LEU A 951 26.99 -10.67 -10.91
N LEU A 952 27.23 -9.39 -11.23
CA LEU A 952 28.06 -9.00 -12.36
C LEU A 952 29.56 -9.29 -12.13
N GLU A 953 30.09 -9.01 -10.94
CA GLU A 953 31.45 -9.41 -10.51
C GLU A 953 31.67 -10.93 -10.69
N ASN A 954 30.66 -11.74 -10.38
CA ASN A 954 30.69 -13.19 -10.50
C ASN A 954 30.25 -13.71 -11.89
N GLY A 955 30.15 -12.83 -12.89
CA GLY A 955 30.07 -13.21 -14.30
C GLY A 955 28.68 -13.21 -14.94
N ALA A 956 27.62 -12.77 -14.24
CA ALA A 956 26.26 -12.70 -14.80
C ALA A 956 26.16 -11.86 -16.08
N GLY A 957 27.06 -10.87 -16.27
CA GLY A 957 27.17 -10.07 -17.49
C GLY A 957 27.58 -10.85 -18.75
N SER A 958 27.97 -12.12 -18.62
CA SER A 958 28.17 -13.05 -19.74
C SER A 958 26.95 -13.95 -20.03
N ILE A 959 25.97 -13.97 -19.12
CA ILE A 959 24.76 -14.80 -19.15
C ILE A 959 23.56 -13.97 -19.63
N CYS A 960 23.45 -12.73 -19.14
CA CYS A 960 22.29 -11.87 -19.34
C CYS A 960 22.53 -10.81 -20.43
N ASP A 961 21.51 -10.52 -21.24
CA ASP A 961 21.50 -9.42 -22.20
C ASP A 961 21.07 -8.08 -21.57
N ILE A 962 20.34 -8.13 -20.45
CA ILE A 962 19.60 -7.00 -19.85
C ILE A 962 19.77 -7.09 -18.33
N VAL A 963 19.92 -5.95 -17.64
CA VAL A 963 19.79 -5.86 -16.18
C VAL A 963 18.38 -5.43 -15.80
N ALA A 964 17.76 -6.18 -14.89
CA ALA A 964 16.42 -5.94 -14.38
C ALA A 964 16.44 -5.65 -12.86
N ILE A 965 15.60 -4.73 -12.38
CA ILE A 965 15.53 -4.28 -10.98
C ILE A 965 14.22 -3.52 -10.68
N HIS A 966 13.68 -3.60 -9.47
CA HIS A 966 12.41 -2.94 -9.11
C HIS A 966 12.66 -1.64 -8.31
N PRO A 967 12.43 -0.42 -8.86
CA PRO A 967 12.67 0.84 -8.15
C PRO A 967 11.46 1.34 -7.33
N TYR A 968 10.73 0.44 -6.65
CA TYR A 968 9.64 0.80 -5.72
C TYR A 968 10.09 1.87 -4.70
N ARG A 969 9.21 2.84 -4.40
CA ARG A 969 9.46 3.98 -3.49
C ARG A 969 8.17 4.70 -3.07
N ASN A 970 8.25 5.54 -2.05
CA ASN A 970 7.11 6.31 -1.52
C ASN A 970 6.77 7.52 -2.38
N GLN A 971 7.78 8.20 -2.92
CA GLN A 971 7.65 9.28 -3.89
C GLN A 971 8.82 9.15 -4.90
N PRO A 972 8.69 9.66 -6.13
CA PRO A 972 9.78 9.67 -7.12
C PRO A 972 11.05 10.35 -6.57
N GLU A 973 10.88 11.38 -5.75
CA GLU A 973 11.97 12.10 -5.06
C GLU A 973 12.23 11.62 -3.62
N SER A 974 11.60 10.54 -3.14
CA SER A 974 11.77 10.03 -1.76
C SER A 974 11.74 8.48 -1.65
N PRO A 975 12.91 7.81 -1.59
CA PRO A 975 14.24 8.33 -1.94
C PRO A 975 14.30 8.74 -3.43
N ASP A 976 15.30 9.53 -3.80
CA ASP A 976 15.40 10.08 -5.15
C ASP A 976 15.74 9.03 -6.22
N LEU A 977 14.76 8.74 -7.07
CA LEU A 977 14.86 7.81 -8.19
C LEU A 977 15.99 8.20 -9.15
N ASP A 978 16.21 9.50 -9.37
CA ASP A 978 17.26 9.98 -10.26
C ASP A 978 18.65 9.62 -9.72
N ALA A 979 18.88 9.82 -8.42
CA ALA A 979 20.13 9.49 -7.75
C ALA A 979 20.37 7.97 -7.66
N ASP A 980 19.32 7.17 -7.45
CA ASP A 980 19.40 5.71 -7.53
C ASP A 980 19.79 5.25 -8.95
N ILE A 981 19.21 5.85 -10.01
CA ILE A 981 19.55 5.51 -11.40
C ILE A 981 20.99 5.93 -11.76
N VAL A 982 21.47 7.11 -11.32
CA VAL A 982 22.89 7.48 -11.46
C VAL A 982 23.80 6.42 -10.84
N THR A 983 23.45 5.94 -9.64
CA THR A 983 24.23 4.94 -8.91
C THR A 983 24.24 3.59 -9.63
N LEU A 984 23.08 3.14 -10.12
CA LEU A 984 22.94 1.95 -10.96
C LEU A 984 23.80 2.07 -12.23
N MET A 985 23.69 3.18 -12.96
CA MET A 985 24.42 3.37 -14.22
C MET A 985 25.94 3.45 -14.02
N SER A 986 26.42 4.00 -12.90
CA SER A 986 27.84 3.95 -12.52
C SER A 986 28.29 2.51 -12.30
N MET A 987 27.59 1.77 -11.42
CA MET A 987 27.91 0.37 -11.11
C MET A 987 27.94 -0.52 -12.37
N LEU A 988 26.99 -0.31 -13.29
CA LEU A 988 26.97 -1.02 -14.57
C LEU A 988 28.16 -0.63 -15.47
N SER A 989 28.61 0.63 -15.44
CA SER A 989 29.81 1.08 -16.14
C SER A 989 31.08 0.48 -15.54
N ASP A 990 31.19 0.42 -14.22
CA ASP A 990 32.33 -0.14 -13.50
C ASP A 990 32.45 -1.66 -13.76
N ASN A 991 31.31 -2.37 -13.79
CA ASN A 991 31.20 -3.77 -14.22
C ASN A 991 31.28 -3.97 -15.76
N SER A 992 31.51 -2.89 -16.54
CA SER A 992 31.58 -2.91 -18.01
C SER A 992 30.32 -3.47 -18.72
N PHE A 993 29.17 -3.50 -18.06
CA PHE A 993 27.92 -4.03 -18.58
C PHE A 993 27.18 -2.99 -19.45
N THR A 994 27.08 -3.28 -20.75
CA THR A 994 26.56 -2.36 -21.78
C THR A 994 25.18 -2.73 -22.33
N GLY A 995 24.50 -3.74 -21.76
CA GLY A 995 23.13 -4.11 -22.13
C GLY A 995 22.07 -3.07 -21.74
N ASP A 996 20.81 -3.34 -22.09
CA ASP A 996 19.70 -2.49 -21.66
C ASP A 996 19.43 -2.63 -20.15
N VAL A 997 18.71 -1.65 -19.58
CA VAL A 997 18.24 -1.63 -18.19
C VAL A 997 16.72 -1.59 -18.21
N TRP A 998 16.07 -2.50 -17.50
CA TRP A 998 14.62 -2.68 -17.49
C TRP A 998 14.10 -2.61 -16.05
N PHE A 999 13.17 -1.70 -15.77
CA PHE A 999 12.48 -1.65 -14.48
C PHE A 999 11.23 -2.52 -14.60
N THR A 1000 11.40 -3.81 -14.31
CA THR A 1000 10.44 -4.90 -14.57
C THR A 1000 9.21 -4.88 -13.68
N GLU A 1001 9.27 -4.14 -12.57
CA GLU A 1001 8.17 -3.71 -11.71
C GLU A 1001 8.55 -2.32 -11.15
N GLY A 1002 7.68 -1.61 -10.42
CA GLY A 1002 8.14 -0.47 -9.60
C GLY A 1002 7.16 0.69 -9.35
N VAL A 1003 6.55 1.28 -10.38
CA VAL A 1003 5.59 2.38 -10.13
C VAL A 1003 4.30 1.77 -9.58
N TYR A 1004 3.92 2.14 -8.36
CA TYR A 1004 2.75 1.57 -7.67
C TYR A 1004 2.19 2.55 -6.63
N TYR A 1005 1.86 3.75 -7.09
CA TYR A 1005 1.08 4.72 -6.32
C TYR A 1005 -0.41 4.37 -6.41
N ASN A 1006 -1.26 4.91 -5.54
CA ASN A 1006 -2.69 4.62 -5.52
C ASN A 1006 -3.52 5.92 -5.58
N ASN A 1007 -4.73 5.85 -6.13
CA ASN A 1007 -5.58 7.01 -6.40
C ASN A 1007 -6.23 7.65 -5.15
N TYR A 1008 -5.93 7.16 -3.94
CA TYR A 1008 -6.63 7.53 -2.71
C TYR A 1008 -5.70 7.84 -1.52
N ILE A 1009 -6.01 8.95 -0.85
CA ILE A 1009 -5.52 9.31 0.48
C ILE A 1009 -6.69 9.08 1.47
N LEU A 1010 -6.84 7.84 1.92
CA LEU A 1010 -7.88 7.42 2.87
C LEU A 1010 -7.24 6.60 4.02
N PRO A 1011 -6.61 7.28 5.00
CA PRO A 1011 -5.81 6.61 6.03
C PRO A 1011 -6.60 5.60 6.88
N ASN A 1012 -7.91 5.83 7.09
CA ASN A 1012 -8.81 4.90 7.77
C ASN A 1012 -8.89 3.51 7.09
N LEU A 1013 -8.44 3.39 5.83
CA LEU A 1013 -8.38 2.18 5.02
C LEU A 1013 -6.95 1.68 4.76
N GLY A 1014 -5.92 2.39 5.24
CA GLY A 1014 -4.51 2.16 4.89
C GLY A 1014 -4.08 2.71 3.52
N LEU A 1015 -4.97 3.42 2.82
CA LEU A 1015 -4.69 3.99 1.50
C LEU A 1015 -3.99 5.36 1.64
N ASN A 1016 -2.83 5.52 1.01
CA ASN A 1016 -2.12 6.79 0.93
C ASN A 1016 -1.26 6.86 -0.34
N THR A 1017 -1.58 7.77 -1.25
CA THR A 1017 -0.83 8.02 -2.49
C THR A 1017 0.66 8.33 -2.26
N HIS A 1018 1.01 8.92 -1.11
CA HIS A 1018 2.39 9.26 -0.74
C HIS A 1018 3.19 8.08 -0.16
N VAL A 1019 2.67 6.85 -0.25
CA VAL A 1019 3.31 5.61 0.19
C VAL A 1019 3.22 4.59 -0.95
N GLY A 1020 4.34 3.97 -1.31
CA GLY A 1020 4.40 2.97 -2.36
C GLY A 1020 3.65 1.70 -1.96
N CYS A 1021 2.98 1.05 -2.91
CA CYS A 1021 2.29 -0.22 -2.72
C CYS A 1021 1.15 -0.20 -1.68
N SER A 1022 0.65 0.98 -1.27
CA SER A 1022 -0.34 1.11 -0.18
C SER A 1022 -1.72 0.48 -0.49
N THR A 1023 -1.93 -0.07 -1.69
CA THR A 1023 -3.15 -0.75 -2.10
C THR A 1023 -3.14 -2.26 -1.87
N ASP A 1024 -2.03 -2.88 -1.44
CA ASP A 1024 -1.98 -4.36 -1.34
C ASP A 1024 -2.92 -4.96 -0.27
N ASN A 1025 -3.35 -4.16 0.72
CA ASN A 1025 -4.42 -4.55 1.63
C ASN A 1025 -5.83 -4.29 1.08
N PHE A 1026 -6.01 -3.70 -0.10
CA PHE A 1026 -7.29 -3.19 -0.58
C PHE A 1026 -7.63 -3.70 -1.98
N ARG A 1027 -8.79 -4.36 -2.11
CA ARG A 1027 -9.28 -4.98 -3.35
C ARG A 1027 -10.80 -4.81 -3.53
N ALA A 1028 -11.38 -3.75 -2.96
CA ALA A 1028 -12.79 -3.37 -3.15
C ALA A 1028 -13.01 -2.39 -4.31
N GLY A 1029 -11.92 -1.87 -4.89
CA GLY A 1029 -11.92 -1.00 -6.07
C GLY A 1029 -12.41 0.43 -5.83
N ASP A 1030 -12.79 1.12 -6.88
CA ASP A 1030 -12.99 2.58 -6.88
C ASP A 1030 -14.26 3.05 -6.17
N PHE A 1031 -14.28 4.32 -5.75
CA PHE A 1031 -15.32 4.88 -4.87
C PHE A 1031 -16.32 5.81 -5.57
N SER A 1032 -15.89 6.51 -6.63
CA SER A 1032 -16.65 7.59 -7.28
C SER A 1032 -16.08 7.90 -8.67
N TYR A 1033 -16.87 8.56 -9.51
CA TYR A 1033 -16.37 9.21 -10.73
C TYR A 1033 -15.82 10.62 -10.46
N ASP A 1034 -15.97 11.17 -9.26
CA ASP A 1034 -15.27 12.40 -8.86
C ASP A 1034 -13.75 12.20 -8.78
N MET A 1035 -12.97 13.29 -8.88
CA MET A 1035 -11.51 13.26 -8.98
C MET A 1035 -10.85 13.87 -7.74
N GLY A 1036 -10.46 13.00 -6.80
CA GLY A 1036 -9.77 13.39 -5.57
C GLY A 1036 -8.30 13.78 -5.76
N TRP A 1037 -7.71 14.41 -4.74
CA TRP A 1037 -6.29 14.80 -4.70
C TRP A 1037 -5.34 13.60 -4.86
N GLY A 1038 -5.66 12.46 -4.24
CA GLY A 1038 -4.86 11.23 -4.38
C GLY A 1038 -4.74 10.74 -5.82
N GLU A 1039 -5.74 10.95 -6.68
CA GLU A 1039 -5.65 10.54 -8.09
C GLU A 1039 -4.73 11.48 -8.88
N ARG A 1040 -4.88 12.80 -8.66
CA ARG A 1040 -3.98 13.82 -9.23
C ARG A 1040 -2.53 13.53 -8.88
N MET A 1041 -2.29 13.18 -7.61
CA MET A 1041 -0.95 12.86 -7.09
C MET A 1041 -0.43 11.50 -7.56
N SER A 1042 -1.29 10.50 -7.71
CA SER A 1042 -0.94 9.17 -8.27
C SER A 1042 -0.40 9.34 -9.70
N ALA A 1043 -1.15 10.05 -10.55
CA ALA A 1043 -0.74 10.39 -11.91
C ALA A 1043 0.54 11.25 -11.95
N ALA A 1044 0.64 12.25 -11.07
CA ALA A 1044 1.83 13.10 -10.95
C ALA A 1044 3.08 12.29 -10.61
N TYR A 1045 2.98 11.34 -9.67
CA TYR A 1045 4.09 10.48 -9.29
C TYR A 1045 4.45 9.47 -10.39
N THR A 1046 3.47 8.85 -11.05
CA THR A 1046 3.69 7.99 -12.23
C THR A 1046 4.45 8.74 -13.33
N ALA A 1047 4.01 9.96 -13.69
CA ALA A 1047 4.69 10.76 -14.72
C ALA A 1047 6.10 11.21 -14.30
N ARG A 1048 6.30 11.63 -13.05
CA ARG A 1048 7.63 11.98 -12.50
C ARG A 1048 8.58 10.78 -12.51
N SER A 1049 8.10 9.59 -12.15
CA SER A 1049 8.86 8.34 -12.24
C SER A 1049 9.25 8.01 -13.67
N PHE A 1050 8.34 8.13 -14.64
CA PHE A 1050 8.68 7.94 -16.06
C PHE A 1050 9.66 8.99 -16.58
N LEU A 1051 9.54 10.27 -16.19
CA LEU A 1051 10.48 11.32 -16.59
C LEU A 1051 11.92 11.03 -16.10
N ALA A 1052 12.07 10.50 -14.88
CA ALA A 1052 13.38 10.04 -14.39
C ALA A 1052 13.93 8.86 -15.19
N ALA A 1053 13.09 7.95 -15.68
CA ALA A 1053 13.52 6.89 -16.60
C ALA A 1053 13.86 7.42 -18.01
N MET A 1054 13.08 8.37 -18.55
CA MET A 1054 13.30 8.99 -19.87
C MET A 1054 14.63 9.73 -19.96
N LYS A 1055 15.12 10.31 -18.85
CA LYS A 1055 16.46 10.89 -18.75
C LYS A 1055 17.59 9.92 -19.14
N TYR A 1056 17.35 8.62 -18.97
CA TYR A 1056 18.28 7.53 -19.31
C TYR A 1056 17.72 6.63 -20.44
N GLY A 1057 16.84 7.15 -21.31
CA GLY A 1057 16.20 6.40 -22.39
C GLY A 1057 17.16 5.79 -23.43
N ASP A 1058 18.45 6.14 -23.40
CA ASP A 1058 19.52 5.50 -24.16
C ASP A 1058 19.81 4.08 -23.68
N ARG A 1059 19.56 3.76 -22.40
CA ARG A 1059 19.68 2.41 -21.81
C ARG A 1059 18.43 1.88 -21.09
N VAL A 1060 17.64 2.75 -20.47
CA VAL A 1060 16.36 2.36 -19.84
C VAL A 1060 15.31 2.22 -20.93
N LYS A 1061 14.88 0.98 -21.21
CA LYS A 1061 13.97 0.69 -22.35
C LYS A 1061 12.55 0.32 -21.94
N LEU A 1062 12.33 0.04 -20.67
CA LEU A 1062 11.07 -0.46 -20.13
C LEU A 1062 10.99 -0.10 -18.65
N PHE A 1063 9.84 0.41 -18.23
CA PHE A 1063 9.47 0.66 -16.84
C PHE A 1063 8.01 0.27 -16.63
N VAL A 1064 7.78 -0.74 -15.79
CA VAL A 1064 6.45 -1.21 -15.40
C VAL A 1064 5.88 -0.31 -14.32
N ASP A 1065 4.73 0.27 -14.64
CA ASP A 1065 3.76 0.67 -13.63
C ASP A 1065 2.84 -0.51 -13.34
N TRP A 1066 2.96 -0.99 -12.10
CA TRP A 1066 2.28 -2.14 -11.54
C TRP A 1066 0.82 -1.82 -11.19
N GLY A 1067 0.57 -0.58 -10.77
CA GLY A 1067 -0.78 -0.06 -10.54
C GLY A 1067 -1.52 0.28 -11.84
N MET A 1068 -0.83 0.48 -12.96
CA MET A 1068 -1.38 1.02 -14.21
C MET A 1068 -2.70 0.38 -14.65
N ALA A 1069 -2.78 -0.95 -14.63
CA ALA A 1069 -3.96 -1.70 -15.09
C ALA A 1069 -5.19 -1.52 -14.19
N THR A 1070 -5.02 -1.09 -12.94
CA THR A 1070 -6.13 -0.74 -12.01
C THR A 1070 -6.29 0.76 -11.81
N ASN A 1071 -5.22 1.55 -11.98
CA ASN A 1071 -5.23 2.98 -11.71
C ASN A 1071 -5.74 3.82 -12.88
N SER A 1072 -5.67 3.31 -14.12
CA SER A 1072 -5.99 4.04 -15.36
C SER A 1072 -7.45 3.94 -15.82
N MET A 1073 -8.27 3.09 -15.18
CA MET A 1073 -9.64 2.78 -15.59
C MET A 1073 -10.51 2.57 -14.35
N LEU A 1074 -11.65 3.26 -14.24
CA LEU A 1074 -12.53 3.17 -13.05
C LEU A 1074 -13.51 2.00 -13.07
N ASP A 1075 -13.90 1.53 -14.26
CA ASP A 1075 -15.07 0.68 -14.42
C ASP A 1075 -14.89 -0.40 -15.51
N TYR A 1076 -15.93 -1.20 -15.71
CA TYR A 1076 -15.95 -2.25 -16.72
C TYR A 1076 -15.79 -1.71 -18.14
N ASP A 1077 -16.33 -0.51 -18.41
CA ASP A 1077 -16.32 0.09 -19.73
C ASP A 1077 -15.05 0.89 -20.06
N LEU A 1078 -14.12 0.97 -19.11
CA LEU A 1078 -12.76 1.53 -19.19
C LEU A 1078 -12.72 3.06 -19.13
N THR A 1079 -13.64 3.69 -18.39
CA THR A 1079 -13.68 5.13 -18.15
C THR A 1079 -12.38 5.63 -17.52
N ALA A 1080 -11.77 6.65 -18.14
CA ALA A 1080 -10.38 7.03 -17.90
C ALA A 1080 -10.12 7.79 -16.57
N THR A 1081 -8.87 7.70 -16.10
CA THR A 1081 -8.37 8.47 -14.96
C THR A 1081 -7.21 9.39 -15.34
N SER A 1082 -6.75 10.17 -14.37
CA SER A 1082 -5.56 11.01 -14.45
C SER A 1082 -4.30 10.22 -14.84
N ALA A 1083 -4.21 8.93 -14.46
CA ALA A 1083 -3.07 8.08 -14.81
C ALA A 1083 -2.99 7.81 -16.33
N THR A 1084 -4.12 7.85 -17.05
CA THR A 1084 -4.16 7.77 -18.52
C THR A 1084 -3.36 8.91 -19.17
N PHE A 1085 -3.51 10.13 -18.62
CA PHE A 1085 -2.79 11.31 -19.08
C PHE A 1085 -1.31 11.32 -18.67
N ALA A 1086 -0.93 10.69 -17.55
CA ALA A 1086 0.47 10.55 -17.14
C ALA A 1086 1.34 9.88 -18.22
N VAL A 1087 0.81 8.90 -18.96
CA VAL A 1087 1.50 8.31 -20.13
C VAL A 1087 1.20 9.06 -21.42
N ASN A 1088 -0.07 9.43 -21.68
CA ASN A 1088 -0.44 10.07 -22.94
C ASN A 1088 0.29 11.41 -23.13
N THR A 1089 0.35 12.27 -22.12
CA THR A 1089 1.07 13.54 -22.20
C THR A 1089 2.56 13.33 -22.45
N LEU A 1090 3.22 12.40 -21.76
CA LEU A 1090 4.63 12.10 -21.99
C LEU A 1090 4.91 11.56 -23.40
N VAL A 1091 4.17 10.55 -23.86
CA VAL A 1091 4.43 9.94 -25.17
C VAL A 1091 4.07 10.87 -26.34
N ARG A 1092 3.09 11.77 -26.16
CA ARG A 1092 2.64 12.71 -27.20
C ARG A 1092 3.43 14.02 -27.22
N THR A 1093 4.04 14.43 -26.10
CA THR A 1093 4.87 15.65 -26.00
C THR A 1093 6.36 15.37 -26.22
N LEU A 1094 6.87 14.24 -25.70
CA LEU A 1094 8.29 13.85 -25.79
C LEU A 1094 8.48 12.68 -26.76
N GLY A 1095 7.75 11.58 -26.57
CA GLY A 1095 7.90 10.35 -27.34
C GLY A 1095 9.26 9.68 -27.10
N ALA A 1096 9.93 9.24 -28.17
CA ALA A 1096 11.34 8.78 -28.12
C ALA A 1096 12.32 9.96 -28.05
N ALA A 1097 12.15 10.83 -27.06
CA ALA A 1097 12.99 12.01 -26.85
C ALA A 1097 14.43 11.64 -26.43
N THR A 1098 15.36 12.55 -26.71
CA THR A 1098 16.75 12.50 -26.21
C THR A 1098 16.91 13.48 -25.05
N TYR A 1099 17.51 13.06 -23.94
CA TYR A 1099 17.81 13.94 -22.81
C TYR A 1099 19.03 14.83 -23.11
N GLU A 1100 18.94 16.10 -22.72
CA GLU A 1100 19.94 17.14 -23.03
C GLU A 1100 20.56 17.77 -21.77
N GLY A 1101 19.83 17.84 -20.65
CA GLY A 1101 20.33 18.43 -19.40
C GLY A 1101 19.25 18.67 -18.34
N GLN A 1102 19.69 19.12 -17.16
CA GLN A 1102 18.85 19.35 -15.97
C GLN A 1102 19.22 20.71 -15.38
N PRO A 1103 18.43 21.77 -15.64
CA PRO A 1103 18.61 23.09 -15.04
C PRO A 1103 18.43 23.08 -13.52
N ASP A 1104 19.21 23.90 -12.81
CA ASP A 1104 19.13 24.05 -11.35
C ASP A 1104 18.40 25.34 -10.97
N ILE A 1105 17.07 25.26 -10.91
CA ILE A 1105 16.19 26.43 -10.74
C ILE A 1105 16.07 26.82 -9.25
N ALA A 1106 15.70 25.86 -8.40
CA ALA A 1106 15.52 26.05 -6.96
C ALA A 1106 15.36 24.71 -6.23
N THR A 1107 15.71 24.68 -4.94
CA THR A 1107 15.41 23.54 -4.05
C THR A 1107 13.90 23.27 -4.00
N GLY A 1108 13.49 22.04 -4.29
CA GLY A 1108 12.07 21.66 -4.38
C GLY A 1108 11.42 21.98 -5.73
N VAL A 1109 12.20 22.40 -6.73
CA VAL A 1109 11.80 22.44 -8.15
C VAL A 1109 12.71 21.48 -8.92
N ARG A 1110 12.15 20.74 -9.88
CA ARG A 1110 12.90 19.82 -10.74
C ARG A 1110 12.58 20.11 -12.19
N CYS A 1111 13.61 20.14 -13.03
CA CYS A 1111 13.50 20.44 -14.46
C CYS A 1111 14.39 19.49 -15.27
N TYR A 1112 13.85 18.84 -16.30
CA TYR A 1112 14.61 18.08 -17.28
C TYR A 1112 14.37 18.66 -18.68
N VAL A 1113 15.44 18.88 -19.45
CA VAL A 1113 15.39 19.35 -20.84
C VAL A 1113 15.66 18.20 -21.78
N PHE A 1114 14.80 18.08 -22.79
CA PHE A 1114 14.85 17.06 -23.83
C PHE A 1114 14.83 17.68 -25.23
N THR A 1115 15.35 16.96 -26.23
CA THR A 1115 14.97 17.11 -27.63
C THR A 1115 13.84 16.13 -27.95
N ASP A 1116 12.68 16.62 -28.42
CA ASP A 1116 11.56 15.76 -28.79
C ASP A 1116 11.76 15.04 -30.14
N THR A 1117 10.84 14.15 -30.50
CA THR A 1117 10.90 13.39 -31.77
C THR A 1117 10.78 14.23 -33.05
N GLN A 1118 10.37 15.50 -32.94
CA GLN A 1118 10.26 16.43 -34.06
C GLN A 1118 11.52 17.32 -34.19
N GLY A 1119 12.31 17.42 -33.12
CA GLY A 1119 13.54 18.20 -33.05
C GLY A 1119 13.40 19.52 -32.27
N ASN A 1120 12.27 19.73 -31.57
CA ASN A 1120 12.05 20.87 -30.69
C ASN A 1120 12.79 20.67 -29.35
N ARG A 1121 12.93 21.70 -28.51
CA ARG A 1121 13.38 21.52 -27.11
C ARG A 1121 12.21 21.63 -26.15
N VAL A 1122 12.16 20.74 -25.16
CA VAL A 1122 11.10 20.68 -24.17
C VAL A 1122 11.71 20.63 -22.78
N ALA A 1123 11.40 21.61 -21.94
CA ALA A 1123 11.70 21.60 -20.51
C ALA A 1123 10.47 21.06 -19.75
N ALA A 1124 10.58 19.86 -19.17
CA ALA A 1124 9.59 19.31 -18.25
C ALA A 1124 9.93 19.77 -16.82
N VAL A 1125 9.05 20.56 -16.20
CA VAL A 1125 9.29 21.23 -14.90
C VAL A 1125 8.13 21.06 -13.93
N TRP A 1126 8.44 20.86 -12.64
CA TRP A 1126 7.47 20.73 -11.55
C TRP A 1126 8.08 21.17 -10.21
N ALA A 1127 7.21 21.46 -9.24
CA ALA A 1127 7.59 21.58 -7.84
C ALA A 1127 7.34 20.24 -7.12
N TYR A 1128 8.11 19.92 -6.07
CA TYR A 1128 7.97 18.67 -5.32
C TYR A 1128 8.27 18.85 -3.83
N GLY A 1129 7.94 17.83 -3.03
CA GLY A 1129 8.17 17.79 -1.58
C GLY A 1129 6.86 17.77 -0.80
N PHE A 1130 6.89 17.19 0.41
CA PHE A 1130 5.70 16.72 1.12
C PHE A 1130 4.57 17.75 1.28
N GLU A 1131 4.85 18.99 1.69
CA GLU A 1131 3.81 20.02 1.86
C GLU A 1131 3.21 20.47 0.51
N THR A 1132 3.98 20.44 -0.57
CA THR A 1132 3.52 20.76 -1.93
C THR A 1132 2.69 19.60 -2.49
N ASP A 1133 3.20 18.37 -2.37
CA ASP A 1133 2.55 17.15 -2.81
C ASP A 1133 1.24 16.86 -2.06
N SER A 1134 1.12 17.24 -0.78
CA SER A 1134 -0.12 17.10 0.01
C SER A 1134 -1.11 18.25 -0.17
N GLY A 1135 -0.77 19.27 -0.98
CA GLY A 1135 -1.61 20.46 -1.20
C GLY A 1135 -1.59 21.49 -0.06
N ASN A 1136 -0.87 21.23 1.04
CA ASN A 1136 -0.72 22.15 2.17
C ASN A 1136 0.02 23.45 1.81
N LYS A 1137 0.93 23.40 0.83
CA LYS A 1137 1.69 24.54 0.31
C LYS A 1137 1.45 24.74 -1.18
N ASN A 1138 1.25 26.00 -1.57
CA ASN A 1138 1.20 26.39 -2.98
C ASN A 1138 2.57 26.14 -3.66
N ALA A 1139 2.54 25.42 -4.78
CA ALA A 1139 3.69 25.03 -5.60
C ALA A 1139 4.44 26.22 -6.27
N GLY A 1140 3.96 27.45 -6.12
CA GLY A 1140 4.68 28.67 -6.53
C GLY A 1140 4.64 28.97 -8.03
N TYR A 1141 5.48 29.92 -8.44
CA TYR A 1141 5.54 30.42 -9.82
C TYR A 1141 6.98 30.54 -10.33
N LEU A 1142 7.17 30.38 -11.63
CA LEU A 1142 8.40 30.73 -12.35
C LEU A 1142 8.24 32.09 -13.04
N ASP A 1143 9.24 32.96 -12.93
CA ASP A 1143 9.37 34.18 -13.73
C ASP A 1143 10.00 33.85 -15.09
N ALA A 1144 9.19 33.89 -16.14
CA ALA A 1144 9.60 33.55 -17.51
C ALA A 1144 10.36 34.68 -18.24
N SER A 1145 10.71 35.78 -17.56
CA SER A 1145 11.46 36.90 -18.16
C SER A 1145 12.79 36.46 -18.81
N SER A 1146 13.44 35.42 -18.27
CA SER A 1146 14.65 34.81 -18.85
C SER A 1146 14.39 34.13 -20.19
N LEU A 1147 13.22 33.50 -20.37
CA LEU A 1147 12.78 32.85 -21.59
C LEU A 1147 12.37 33.89 -22.64
N HIS A 1148 11.54 34.87 -22.26
CA HIS A 1148 11.12 35.97 -23.14
C HIS A 1148 12.27 36.90 -23.57
N ALA A 1149 13.39 36.91 -22.86
CA ALA A 1149 14.61 37.60 -23.28
C ALA A 1149 15.37 36.89 -24.42
N VAL A 1150 15.04 35.63 -24.73
CA VAL A 1150 15.78 34.76 -25.65
C VAL A 1150 14.89 34.22 -26.80
N TYR A 1151 13.62 33.95 -26.52
CA TYR A 1151 12.62 33.40 -27.44
C TYR A 1151 11.45 34.37 -27.61
N SER A 1152 10.85 34.45 -28.81
CA SER A 1152 9.56 35.16 -28.94
C SER A 1152 8.42 34.30 -28.38
N THR A 1153 7.34 34.92 -27.94
CA THR A 1153 6.14 34.21 -27.48
C THR A 1153 5.54 33.29 -28.55
N SER A 1154 5.81 33.57 -29.84
CA SER A 1154 5.42 32.71 -30.97
C SER A 1154 6.40 31.57 -31.29
N ASP A 1155 7.56 31.51 -30.65
CA ASP A 1155 8.49 30.37 -30.70
C ASP A 1155 8.32 29.43 -29.48
N MET A 1156 7.32 29.68 -28.64
CA MET A 1156 7.13 29.08 -27.31
C MET A 1156 5.68 28.63 -27.09
N GLU A 1157 5.51 27.49 -26.43
CA GLU A 1157 4.22 27.06 -25.88
C GLU A 1157 4.36 26.45 -24.49
N LEU A 1158 3.36 26.70 -23.65
CA LEU A 1158 3.17 26.07 -22.35
C LEU A 1158 2.19 24.91 -22.53
N ILE A 1159 2.62 23.71 -22.18
CA ILE A 1159 1.84 22.47 -22.29
C ILE A 1159 1.59 21.97 -20.86
N ASP A 1160 0.32 21.85 -20.47
CA ASP A 1160 -0.06 21.43 -19.11
C ASP A 1160 0.10 19.90 -18.90
N PHE A 1161 -0.33 19.38 -17.74
CA PHE A 1161 -0.25 17.96 -17.43
C PHE A 1161 -1.27 17.09 -18.20
N MET A 1162 -2.44 17.63 -18.53
CA MET A 1162 -3.36 17.00 -19.49
C MET A 1162 -2.86 17.11 -20.94
N GLY A 1163 -1.88 17.98 -21.17
CA GLY A 1163 -1.24 18.25 -22.44
C GLY A 1163 -1.96 19.30 -23.28
N GLN A 1164 -2.85 20.11 -22.69
CA GLN A 1164 -3.44 21.29 -23.30
C GLN A 1164 -2.33 22.33 -23.56
N THR A 1165 -2.39 23.00 -24.71
CA THR A 1165 -1.37 23.98 -25.13
C THR A 1165 -1.87 25.41 -24.92
N SER A 1166 -0.97 26.31 -24.55
CA SER A 1166 -1.24 27.73 -24.26
C SER A 1166 0.00 28.59 -24.50
N GLU A 1167 -0.18 29.92 -24.56
CA GLU A 1167 0.97 30.85 -24.65
C GLU A 1167 1.78 30.83 -23.34
N VAL A 1168 3.11 30.88 -23.44
CA VAL A 1168 3.96 31.10 -22.25
C VAL A 1168 3.75 32.53 -21.78
N ALA A 1169 3.31 32.69 -20.53
CA ALA A 1169 3.15 33.98 -19.87
C ALA A 1169 4.36 34.35 -19.00
N ASP A 1170 4.53 35.64 -18.71
CA ASP A 1170 5.62 36.17 -17.87
C ASP A 1170 5.73 35.48 -16.48
N SER A 1171 4.63 34.91 -15.98
CA SER A 1171 4.60 34.10 -14.76
C SER A 1171 3.89 32.76 -15.01
N ILE A 1172 4.63 31.67 -14.84
CA ILE A 1172 4.14 30.29 -15.04
C ILE A 1172 3.86 29.69 -13.67
N LYS A 1173 2.61 29.34 -13.37
CA LYS A 1173 2.25 28.62 -12.15
C LYS A 1173 2.77 27.19 -12.19
N LEU A 1174 3.51 26.78 -11.16
CA LEU A 1174 3.93 25.39 -10.96
C LEU A 1174 2.89 24.59 -10.17
N TYR A 1175 3.08 23.27 -10.19
CA TYR A 1175 2.25 22.28 -9.54
C TYR A 1175 3.10 21.06 -9.10
N PRO A 1176 2.55 20.13 -8.30
CA PRO A 1176 3.16 18.82 -8.03
C PRO A 1176 3.30 17.91 -9.27
N TRP A 1177 2.66 18.27 -10.39
CA TRP A 1177 2.67 17.52 -11.64
C TRP A 1177 3.51 18.22 -12.72
N PRO A 1178 4.17 17.48 -13.62
CA PRO A 1178 4.92 18.03 -14.74
C PRO A 1178 4.10 19.00 -15.60
N THR A 1179 4.66 20.19 -15.81
CA THR A 1179 4.26 21.15 -16.83
C THR A 1179 5.43 21.27 -17.83
N PHE A 1180 5.16 21.47 -19.12
CA PHE A 1180 6.20 21.44 -20.14
C PHE A 1180 6.26 22.78 -20.89
N ILE A 1181 7.47 23.28 -21.11
CA ILE A 1181 7.73 24.47 -21.94
C ILE A 1181 8.43 23.97 -23.21
N ARG A 1182 7.78 24.08 -24.37
CA ARG A 1182 8.36 23.70 -25.68
C ARG A 1182 8.82 24.95 -26.44
N VAL A 1183 9.98 24.85 -27.08
CA VAL A 1183 10.51 25.82 -28.05
C VAL A 1183 10.84 25.16 -29.39
N ASP A 1184 10.36 25.78 -30.46
CA ASP A 1184 10.54 25.31 -31.85
C ASP A 1184 11.92 25.70 -32.43
N THR A 1185 12.67 26.57 -31.74
CA THR A 1185 13.95 27.10 -32.22
C THR A 1185 15.04 27.11 -31.14
N GLY A 1186 16.29 27.40 -31.55
CA GLY A 1186 17.46 27.41 -30.66
C GLY A 1186 18.10 26.04 -30.45
N SER A 1187 19.04 25.96 -29.50
CA SER A 1187 19.69 24.71 -29.06
C SER A 1187 19.35 24.40 -27.60
N ALA A 1188 19.46 23.12 -27.19
CA ALA A 1188 19.17 22.73 -25.81
C ALA A 1188 19.96 23.54 -24.77
N SER A 1189 21.24 23.81 -25.04
CA SER A 1189 22.09 24.67 -24.21
C SER A 1189 21.52 26.08 -24.00
N THR A 1190 20.76 26.61 -24.96
CA THR A 1190 20.10 27.91 -24.86
C THR A 1190 18.88 27.84 -23.95
N LEU A 1191 18.04 26.80 -24.08
CA LEU A 1191 16.90 26.59 -23.19
C LEU A 1191 17.37 26.31 -21.75
N ILE A 1192 18.38 25.44 -21.57
CA ILE A 1192 19.01 25.16 -20.28
C ILE A 1192 19.51 26.47 -19.65
N SER A 1193 20.31 27.25 -20.38
CA SER A 1193 20.85 28.52 -19.88
C SER A 1193 19.76 29.54 -19.52
N ALA A 1194 18.59 29.52 -20.17
CA ALA A 1194 17.47 30.39 -19.85
C ALA A 1194 16.71 29.88 -18.60
N MET A 1195 16.51 28.56 -18.48
CA MET A 1195 15.91 27.93 -17.30
C MET A 1195 16.77 28.09 -16.04
N ASP A 1196 18.11 28.03 -16.15
CA ASP A 1196 19.06 28.35 -15.07
C ASP A 1196 19.01 29.83 -14.64
N GLN A 1197 18.35 30.70 -15.41
CA GLN A 1197 18.13 32.13 -15.11
C GLN A 1197 16.67 32.45 -14.73
N THR A 1198 15.77 31.49 -14.83
CA THR A 1198 14.37 31.60 -14.41
C THR A 1198 14.30 31.67 -12.89
N THR A 1199 13.70 32.71 -12.31
CA THR A 1199 13.57 32.78 -10.85
C THR A 1199 12.29 32.08 -10.38
N TYR A 1200 12.38 31.36 -9.25
CA TYR A 1200 11.24 30.69 -8.63
C TYR A 1200 10.72 31.47 -7.42
N SER A 1201 9.41 31.69 -7.36
CA SER A 1201 8.68 32.38 -6.30
C SER A 1201 7.63 31.48 -5.66
N GLY A 1202 8.08 30.40 -5.02
CA GLY A 1202 7.33 29.74 -3.95
C GLY A 1202 7.59 30.45 -2.62
N SER A 1203 6.54 30.83 -1.89
CA SER A 1203 6.66 31.76 -0.75
C SER A 1203 7.56 31.25 0.38
N GLU A 1204 8.14 32.18 1.14
CA GLU A 1204 8.48 31.95 2.56
C GLU A 1204 7.21 31.67 3.39
#